data_AF-A0A7C6G9M2-F1
#
_entry.id   AF-A0A7C6G9M2-F1
#
_cell.length_a   1.000
_cell.length_b   1.000
_cell.length_c   1.000
_cell.angle_alpha   90.00
_cell.angle_beta   90.00
_cell.angle_gamma   90.00
#
_symmetry.space_group_name_H-M   'P 1'
#
loop_
_entity.id
_entity.type
_entity.pdbx_description
1 polymer ?
#
loop_
_entity_poly.entity_id
_entity_poly.type
_entity_poly.pdbx_seq_one_letter_code
_entity_poly.pdbx_strand_id
1 'polypeptide(L)'
;MKIRKRILSIISIFLFALLLVACGDKNDNGGGNNQTEKIAPVYQGMVVSKSVETLSHYSSNEVLLSTTTEDIDQDDPFDNFDDSTIEDEIKNDLEVVTNDEVEYYVGKDETFYITVKLLNPDNFEILSFTLNGTFYQSFQFEYGSDSENLILKAKSGDISGIKEYTIDTIKYIDRTEIKDVIFAGDRTIKVGVEYDVTPYSRVTNLVIDTTTVSLNVDIADPAKLIEMYESKIRIYLYNGLEIIYKKDLEVGSNEILFEKLNQDTLYQYAVVTSYDKLDGKGNQIVTLEKLAFYTNEMLNVEVISEDKRSASFEILIDDKLKLGEIESIELFKDGSLVESLSDLAIREFKGLLSNNDYELKVTYSYDLKDGKGVKTTTVIKDIKTLDLATPTLEIIDILETQESVSFDLDIKDTDQVGEIESVELYLKDNEVATLESFDELEFSDLQSNNLYEIRVVYLYDLNDGEGTQELNITKTFETLTKATPTLEIIDILETQESVSFDLDIKDIDQVGEITTISLYRGDQLVESLEDLSLRTFENLLSNNEYTIKVEYAYNLNDGLGVYNLNTTIVVRTPILNGEGSSHNPYLIYNEIDFMNLSLFDYSSSNSYFKLVNDLDFLDYQFSYINNLYGYFDGNDKTIANLTFDLASSSSKTGIFINMYGSIENLNIFASFINDNVKTSLDFGSLVVNNYGQIYNINVQLDANINVLGGYATFGSIVANNYGLISNSIAKSDIVITSNGAVTIGGIAGISTGTIEIASFNGVLTGKSVLSESKIGGIVGKFQDGKINDVYAKVEIISESLNNQYTSSGGIVGSIDQPQGAILKMQNAYSTGSASTISNYQDFTGGIIGEIWLAHRSSLLIENTYSIMDLKANRVGHLFGDIRLGDNTPITLLNNYKVEGQILISRYGYHLKNGSDYQLLKNASYFDLMDLSFYIENLTWDENVWWFGSIDYDNNITPTLKGQ
;
A
#
# COMPACT_ATOMS: atom_id res chain seq x y z
N MET A 1 -100.15 28.77 -16.83
CA MET A 1 -101.53 29.06 -17.27
C MET A 1 -102.08 27.85 -18.02
N LYS A 2 -102.77 26.92 -17.33
CA LYS A 2 -103.69 25.96 -17.93
C LYS A 2 -105.05 26.65 -18.07
N ILE A 3 -105.51 26.89 -19.29
CA ILE A 3 -106.92 27.13 -19.65
C ILE A 3 -107.11 26.24 -20.89
N ARG A 4 -107.67 25.02 -20.83
CA ARG A 4 -109.08 24.63 -20.55
C ARG A 4 -110.10 25.42 -21.37
N LYS A 5 -110.29 25.01 -22.63
CA LYS A 5 -111.44 25.16 -23.57
C LYS A 5 -110.92 24.67 -24.93
N ARG A 6 -111.51 23.72 -25.67
CA ARG A 6 -112.88 23.24 -25.81
C ARG A 6 -112.91 21.73 -26.00
N ILE A 7 -113.78 21.08 -25.23
CA ILE A 7 -114.59 19.93 -25.64
C ILE A 7 -115.81 20.51 -26.36
N LEU A 8 -116.25 19.91 -27.46
CA LEU A 8 -117.65 19.63 -27.87
C LEU A 8 -117.72 19.36 -29.38
N SER A 9 -118.15 18.16 -29.75
CA SER A 9 -119.31 17.86 -30.63
C SER A 9 -119.15 16.48 -31.27
N ILE A 10 -119.84 15.43 -30.76
CA ILE A 10 -121.22 15.02 -31.10
C ILE A 10 -121.15 14.00 -32.26
N ILE A 11 -121.29 12.68 -32.02
CA ILE A 11 -122.55 11.92 -31.87
C ILE A 11 -123.57 12.20 -32.99
N SER A 12 -124.07 11.12 -33.60
CA SER A 12 -125.20 11.08 -34.53
C SER A 12 -124.91 11.69 -35.89
N ILE A 13 -125.22 11.00 -36.98
CA ILE A 13 -126.60 10.63 -37.35
C ILE A 13 -126.61 9.17 -37.85
N PHE A 14 -127.00 8.23 -36.99
CA PHE A 14 -128.29 7.52 -37.09
C PHE A 14 -129.50 8.42 -37.42
N LEU A 15 -130.05 8.25 -38.63
CA LEU A 15 -131.42 8.52 -39.11
C LEU A 15 -131.34 8.50 -40.65
N PHE A 16 -132.17 7.83 -41.46
CA PHE A 16 -133.50 7.28 -41.22
C PHE A 16 -133.97 6.48 -42.45
N ALA A 17 -135.12 5.82 -42.27
CA ALA A 17 -136.01 5.14 -43.23
C ALA A 17 -135.65 3.66 -43.53
N LEU A 18 -136.41 2.63 -43.16
CA LEU A 18 -137.83 2.50 -42.78
C LEU A 18 -138.81 3.16 -43.77
N LEU A 19 -139.19 2.42 -44.81
CA LEU A 19 -140.58 2.27 -45.31
C LEU A 19 -140.57 1.10 -46.33
N LEU A 20 -141.20 -0.03 -46.00
CA LEU A 20 -142.63 -0.31 -46.21
C LEU A 20 -143.03 -0.36 -47.68
N VAL A 21 -143.30 -1.60 -48.12
CA VAL A 21 -144.54 -2.01 -48.78
C VAL A 21 -145.22 -0.95 -49.67
N ALA A 22 -145.03 -1.11 -50.98
CA ALA A 22 -146.00 -0.84 -52.03
C ALA A 22 -145.50 -1.61 -53.28
N CYS A 23 -145.99 -2.80 -53.61
CA CYS A 23 -147.36 -3.19 -53.97
C CYS A 23 -147.85 -2.47 -55.23
N GLY A 24 -148.02 -3.27 -56.29
CA GLY A 24 -148.61 -2.89 -57.57
C GLY A 24 -147.57 -2.96 -58.71
N ASP A 25 -147.75 -3.72 -59.78
CA ASP A 25 -148.89 -4.54 -60.19
C ASP A 25 -148.43 -5.34 -61.43
N LYS A 26 -149.04 -6.52 -61.63
CA LYS A 26 -149.26 -7.18 -62.94
C LYS A 26 -148.07 -7.68 -63.77
N ASN A 27 -147.86 -9.00 -63.75
CA ASN A 27 -148.46 -9.92 -64.73
C ASN A 27 -148.01 -11.36 -64.43
N ASP A 28 -148.93 -12.16 -63.90
CA ASP A 28 -149.59 -13.30 -64.57
C ASP A 28 -148.74 -14.58 -64.52
N ASN A 29 -149.06 -15.50 -63.59
CA ASN A 29 -150.07 -16.57 -63.77
C ASN A 29 -149.73 -17.46 -64.98
N GLY A 30 -149.47 -18.75 -64.88
CA GLY A 30 -149.59 -19.77 -63.85
C GLY A 30 -149.16 -21.08 -64.54
N GLY A 31 -149.01 -22.24 -63.94
CA GLY A 31 -149.23 -22.79 -62.62
C GLY A 31 -148.98 -24.28 -62.82
N GLY A 32 -148.11 -24.91 -62.03
CA GLY A 32 -147.71 -26.30 -62.29
C GLY A 32 -146.90 -26.93 -61.16
N ASN A 33 -147.61 -27.47 -60.18
CA ASN A 33 -147.28 -28.50 -59.17
C ASN A 33 -145.82 -28.72 -58.67
N ASN A 34 -145.68 -28.63 -57.33
CA ASN A 34 -144.48 -28.65 -56.46
C ASN A 34 -143.59 -29.93 -56.42
N GLN A 35 -142.26 -29.70 -56.27
CA GLN A 35 -141.21 -30.51 -55.60
C GLN A 35 -140.22 -29.55 -54.86
N THR A 36 -139.59 -29.92 -53.72
CA THR A 36 -138.67 -29.09 -52.88
C THR A 36 -137.18 -29.06 -53.33
N GLU A 37 -136.48 -27.91 -53.28
CA GLU A 37 -135.07 -27.62 -53.72
C GLU A 37 -134.00 -27.51 -52.57
N LYS A 38 -132.69 -27.66 -52.89
CA LYS A 38 -131.47 -27.55 -52.00
C LYS A 38 -130.65 -26.25 -52.22
N ILE A 39 -129.77 -25.80 -51.29
CA ILE A 39 -129.02 -24.50 -51.24
C ILE A 39 -127.51 -24.60 -51.58
N ALA A 40 -127.03 -23.81 -52.56
CA ALA A 40 -125.64 -23.77 -53.05
C ALA A 40 -124.59 -23.15 -52.07
N PRO A 41 -123.27 -23.50 -52.18
CA PRO A 41 -122.19 -22.90 -51.37
C PRO A 41 -121.82 -21.44 -51.76
N VAL A 42 -121.23 -20.67 -50.83
CA VAL A 42 -120.86 -19.24 -50.97
C VAL A 42 -119.42 -18.92 -50.51
N TYR A 43 -118.59 -18.23 -51.31
CA TYR A 43 -117.24 -17.77 -50.97
C TYR A 43 -117.21 -16.47 -50.16
N GLN A 44 -116.36 -16.41 -49.14
CA GLN A 44 -116.30 -15.32 -48.15
C GLN A 44 -115.02 -14.47 -48.17
N GLY A 45 -113.96 -14.87 -48.88
CA GLY A 45 -112.70 -14.10 -48.92
C GLY A 45 -111.45 -14.96 -48.81
N MET A 46 -110.28 -14.33 -49.01
CA MET A 46 -108.96 -14.92 -48.79
C MET A 46 -108.24 -14.27 -47.61
N VAL A 47 -107.43 -15.05 -46.90
CA VAL A 47 -106.54 -14.54 -45.85
C VAL A 47 -105.14 -15.12 -46.05
N VAL A 48 -104.10 -14.30 -45.84
CA VAL A 48 -102.69 -14.70 -45.91
C VAL A 48 -102.13 -14.96 -44.52
N SER A 49 -101.34 -16.02 -44.37
CA SER A 49 -100.60 -16.30 -43.14
C SER A 49 -99.24 -16.95 -43.41
N LYS A 50 -98.34 -16.88 -42.41
CA LYS A 50 -97.01 -17.50 -42.48
C LYS A 50 -97.05 -19.04 -42.24
N SER A 51 -98.08 -19.58 -41.57
CA SER A 51 -98.20 -21.03 -41.25
C SER A 51 -99.65 -21.48 -40.94
N VAL A 52 -99.91 -22.80 -41.02
CA VAL A 52 -101.19 -23.46 -40.63
C VAL A 52 -101.18 -23.80 -39.12
N GLU A 53 -101.62 -22.85 -38.29
CA GLU A 53 -101.85 -22.82 -36.82
C GLU A 53 -100.77 -23.18 -35.75
N THR A 54 -100.72 -22.26 -34.75
CA THR A 54 -100.19 -22.23 -33.36
C THR A 54 -98.72 -22.59 -33.09
N LEU A 55 -97.81 -21.62 -32.89
CA LEU A 55 -97.60 -20.64 -31.79
C LEU A 55 -96.73 -21.15 -30.62
N SER A 56 -95.52 -20.56 -30.49
CA SER A 56 -94.72 -20.22 -29.28
C SER A 56 -93.23 -20.59 -29.39
N HIS A 57 -92.23 -19.78 -29.02
CA HIS A 57 -92.03 -18.34 -28.81
C HIS A 57 -90.53 -18.14 -28.47
N TYR A 58 -89.90 -17.08 -29.01
CA TYR A 58 -88.99 -16.08 -28.38
C TYR A 58 -87.81 -16.55 -27.49
N SER A 59 -86.62 -15.91 -27.40
CA SER A 59 -86.07 -14.64 -27.90
C SER A 59 -84.60 -14.46 -27.45
N SER A 60 -84.00 -13.37 -27.93
CA SER A 60 -83.02 -12.46 -27.28
C SER A 60 -81.56 -12.94 -27.12
N ASN A 61 -80.51 -12.12 -27.27
CA ASN A 61 -80.37 -10.69 -27.57
C ASN A 61 -78.91 -10.42 -27.99
N GLU A 62 -78.71 -9.33 -28.75
CA GLU A 62 -77.45 -8.64 -29.03
C GLU A 62 -76.90 -7.90 -27.79
N VAL A 63 -75.62 -7.53 -27.79
CA VAL A 63 -75.12 -6.15 -28.08
C VAL A 63 -73.64 -6.01 -27.67
N LEU A 64 -72.92 -5.31 -28.56
CA LEU A 64 -71.54 -4.84 -28.56
C LEU A 64 -71.16 -3.88 -27.41
N LEU A 65 -69.85 -3.72 -27.19
CA LEU A 65 -69.26 -2.46 -26.74
C LEU A 65 -67.92 -2.20 -27.48
N SER A 66 -67.77 -0.93 -27.87
CA SER A 66 -66.68 -0.25 -28.57
C SER A 66 -65.47 0.02 -27.64
N THR A 67 -64.38 0.72 -27.97
CA THR A 67 -63.94 1.69 -29.01
C THR A 67 -62.40 1.84 -28.86
N THR A 68 -61.69 2.46 -29.82
CA THR A 68 -60.70 3.57 -29.60
C THR A 68 -59.90 3.91 -30.88
N THR A 69 -59.96 5.18 -31.34
CA THR A 69 -58.86 6.10 -31.77
C THR A 69 -59.44 7.47 -32.16
N GLU A 70 -58.69 8.57 -31.93
CA GLU A 70 -59.05 9.98 -32.21
C GLU A 70 -59.23 10.28 -33.71
N ASP A 71 -60.43 10.06 -34.22
CA ASP A 71 -60.95 10.73 -35.41
C ASP A 71 -61.84 11.89 -34.93
N ILE A 72 -61.88 13.02 -35.66
CA ILE A 72 -62.94 14.03 -35.47
C ILE A 72 -64.26 13.26 -35.47
N ASP A 73 -65.05 13.39 -34.41
CA ASP A 73 -66.32 12.68 -34.32
C ASP A 73 -67.19 13.14 -35.49
N GLN A 74 -67.42 12.25 -36.45
CA GLN A 74 -68.19 12.59 -37.65
C GLN A 74 -69.68 12.66 -37.36
N ASP A 75 -70.11 12.12 -36.23
CA ASP A 75 -71.48 12.20 -35.74
C ASP A 75 -71.71 13.47 -34.91
N ASP A 76 -70.70 13.94 -34.17
CA ASP A 76 -70.75 15.21 -33.43
C ASP A 76 -69.42 16.00 -33.45
N PRO A 77 -69.07 16.66 -34.56
CA PRO A 77 -67.78 17.33 -34.69
C PRO A 77 -67.69 18.65 -33.92
N PHE A 78 -68.81 19.28 -33.57
CA PHE A 78 -68.85 20.60 -32.95
C PHE A 78 -69.10 20.56 -31.44
N ASP A 79 -69.42 19.39 -30.87
CA ASP A 79 -69.69 19.17 -29.44
C ASP A 79 -70.72 20.19 -28.90
N ASN A 80 -71.75 20.42 -29.72
CA ASN A 80 -72.76 21.44 -29.48
C ASN A 80 -73.75 20.94 -28.41
N PHE A 81 -73.75 21.57 -27.23
CA PHE A 81 -74.62 21.23 -26.07
C PHE A 81 -76.14 21.13 -26.33
N ASP A 82 -76.63 21.58 -27.49
CA ASP A 82 -78.04 21.56 -27.87
C ASP A 82 -78.44 20.34 -28.74
N ASP A 83 -77.54 19.35 -28.90
CA ASP A 83 -77.69 18.14 -29.76
C ASP A 83 -77.96 18.45 -31.25
N SER A 84 -77.72 19.68 -31.73
CA SER A 84 -78.01 20.07 -33.12
C SER A 84 -76.93 19.57 -34.07
N THR A 85 -77.20 18.45 -34.74
CA THR A 85 -76.35 17.87 -35.78
C THR A 85 -76.63 18.49 -37.16
N ILE A 86 -75.71 18.31 -38.13
CA ILE A 86 -75.98 18.71 -39.52
C ILE A 86 -77.25 18.02 -40.05
N GLU A 87 -77.54 16.79 -39.62
CA GLU A 87 -78.75 16.08 -39.94
C GLU A 87 -80.03 16.75 -39.38
N ASP A 88 -79.97 17.35 -38.18
CA ASP A 88 -81.11 18.08 -37.60
C ASP A 88 -81.45 19.36 -38.38
N GLU A 89 -80.42 20.09 -38.82
CA GLU A 89 -80.59 21.27 -39.68
C GLU A 89 -81.14 20.90 -41.07
N ILE A 90 -80.83 19.69 -41.56
CA ILE A 90 -81.30 19.20 -42.88
C ILE A 90 -82.73 18.66 -42.85
N LYS A 91 -83.22 18.08 -41.74
CA LYS A 91 -84.52 17.36 -41.65
C LYS A 91 -85.73 18.13 -42.17
N ASN A 92 -85.71 19.46 -42.16
CA ASN A 92 -86.82 20.29 -42.63
C ASN A 92 -86.72 20.72 -44.12
N ASP A 93 -85.61 20.44 -44.82
CA ASP A 93 -85.38 20.89 -46.21
C ASP A 93 -85.72 19.80 -47.28
N LEU A 94 -85.93 18.54 -46.89
CA LEU A 94 -86.30 17.42 -47.78
C LEU A 94 -87.72 16.89 -47.49
N GLU A 95 -88.59 16.82 -48.52
CA GLU A 95 -89.98 16.32 -48.43
C GLU A 95 -90.06 14.80 -48.71
N VAL A 96 -90.82 14.04 -47.90
CA VAL A 96 -90.96 12.56 -48.02
C VAL A 96 -92.35 12.18 -48.58
N VAL A 97 -92.39 11.36 -49.64
CA VAL A 97 -93.63 10.86 -50.29
C VAL A 97 -94.14 9.56 -49.62
N THR A 98 -95.45 9.41 -49.36
CA THR A 98 -96.09 8.24 -48.69
C THR A 98 -96.66 7.19 -49.66
N ASN A 99 -96.50 5.89 -49.35
CA ASN A 99 -96.80 4.72 -50.23
C ASN A 99 -98.18 4.03 -50.01
N ASP A 100 -98.58 3.18 -50.98
CA ASP A 100 -99.79 2.32 -51.00
C ASP A 100 -99.81 1.24 -49.89
N GLU A 101 -100.99 0.94 -49.33
CA GLU A 101 -101.17 -0.11 -48.31
C GLU A 101 -100.93 -1.53 -48.88
N VAL A 102 -100.00 -2.26 -48.27
CA VAL A 102 -99.67 -3.67 -48.54
C VAL A 102 -100.09 -4.52 -47.34
N GLU A 103 -100.83 -5.62 -47.57
CA GLU A 103 -101.40 -6.42 -46.48
C GLU A 103 -100.37 -7.34 -45.80
N TYR A 104 -99.29 -7.73 -46.48
CA TYR A 104 -98.22 -8.56 -45.91
C TYR A 104 -96.86 -8.30 -46.58
N TYR A 105 -95.81 -8.18 -45.76
CA TYR A 105 -94.43 -8.05 -46.24
C TYR A 105 -93.69 -9.37 -46.10
N VAL A 106 -92.88 -9.71 -47.10
CA VAL A 106 -92.18 -11.00 -47.15
C VAL A 106 -90.82 -10.86 -47.83
N GLY A 107 -89.84 -11.64 -47.39
CA GLY A 107 -88.56 -11.71 -48.08
C GLY A 107 -88.67 -12.38 -49.46
N LYS A 108 -87.64 -12.19 -50.29
CA LYS A 108 -87.50 -12.96 -51.54
C LYS A 108 -87.50 -14.46 -51.24
N ASP A 109 -88.20 -15.22 -52.08
CA ASP A 109 -88.26 -16.69 -52.05
C ASP A 109 -88.78 -17.34 -50.75
N GLU A 110 -89.46 -16.61 -49.88
CA GLU A 110 -90.12 -17.21 -48.72
C GLU A 110 -91.51 -17.80 -49.06
N THR A 111 -91.96 -18.76 -48.25
CA THR A 111 -93.25 -19.45 -48.41
C THR A 111 -94.30 -18.85 -47.48
N PHE A 112 -95.55 -18.74 -47.95
CA PHE A 112 -96.71 -18.33 -47.18
C PHE A 112 -97.96 -19.11 -47.61
N TYR A 113 -99.08 -18.95 -46.90
CA TYR A 113 -100.32 -19.71 -47.14
C TYR A 113 -101.49 -18.76 -47.44
N ILE A 114 -102.34 -19.17 -48.39
CA ILE A 114 -103.58 -18.49 -48.77
C ILE A 114 -104.74 -19.42 -48.43
N THR A 115 -105.63 -18.97 -47.54
CA THR A 115 -106.83 -19.73 -47.15
C THR A 115 -108.06 -19.11 -47.80
N VAL A 116 -108.73 -19.89 -48.64
CA VAL A 116 -109.99 -19.56 -49.31
C VAL A 116 -111.15 -20.01 -48.43
N LYS A 117 -112.02 -19.08 -48.00
CA LYS A 117 -113.15 -19.39 -47.12
C LYS A 117 -114.47 -19.52 -47.87
N LEU A 118 -115.26 -20.52 -47.53
CA LEU A 118 -116.56 -20.89 -48.09
C LEU A 118 -117.57 -21.14 -46.97
N LEU A 119 -118.86 -20.93 -47.25
CA LEU A 119 -120.01 -21.35 -46.44
C LEU A 119 -120.78 -22.40 -47.25
N ASN A 120 -120.91 -23.63 -46.75
CA ASN A 120 -121.43 -24.75 -47.53
C ASN A 120 -122.44 -25.60 -46.71
N PRO A 121 -123.66 -25.09 -46.49
CA PRO A 121 -124.58 -25.64 -45.50
C PRO A 121 -125.17 -27.02 -45.87
N ASP A 122 -125.36 -27.30 -47.16
CA ASP A 122 -125.85 -28.60 -47.65
C ASP A 122 -124.71 -29.60 -47.95
N ASN A 123 -123.48 -29.23 -47.57
CA ASN A 123 -122.26 -30.02 -47.65
C ASN A 123 -122.01 -30.61 -49.05
N PHE A 124 -122.11 -29.75 -50.06
CA PHE A 124 -121.76 -30.13 -51.42
C PHE A 124 -120.25 -30.35 -51.56
N GLU A 125 -119.84 -31.35 -52.32
CA GLU A 125 -118.42 -31.61 -52.52
C GLU A 125 -117.80 -30.54 -53.42
N ILE A 126 -116.81 -29.81 -52.89
CA ILE A 126 -116.05 -28.82 -53.64
C ILE A 126 -114.98 -29.55 -54.44
N LEU A 127 -115.01 -29.37 -55.76
CA LEU A 127 -114.15 -30.11 -56.68
C LEU A 127 -112.84 -29.37 -56.95
N SER A 128 -112.91 -28.04 -57.06
CA SER A 128 -111.76 -27.24 -57.50
C SER A 128 -111.97 -25.76 -57.29
N PHE A 129 -110.87 -25.01 -57.26
CA PHE A 129 -110.90 -23.58 -57.51
C PHE A 129 -109.75 -23.12 -58.42
N THR A 130 -109.87 -21.91 -58.94
CA THR A 130 -108.86 -21.26 -59.77
C THR A 130 -108.35 -20.01 -59.05
N LEU A 131 -107.04 -19.89 -58.83
CA LEU A 131 -106.39 -18.71 -58.24
C LEU A 131 -105.33 -18.18 -59.23
N ASN A 132 -105.42 -16.90 -59.58
CA ASN A 132 -104.61 -16.26 -60.62
C ASN A 132 -104.54 -17.10 -61.91
N GLY A 133 -105.69 -17.58 -62.39
CA GLY A 133 -105.83 -18.41 -63.59
C GLY A 133 -105.36 -19.86 -63.47
N THR A 134 -104.77 -20.26 -62.33
CA THR A 134 -104.28 -21.63 -62.12
C THR A 134 -105.35 -22.49 -61.46
N PHE A 135 -105.69 -23.62 -62.09
CA PHE A 135 -106.71 -24.55 -61.62
C PHE A 135 -106.16 -25.53 -60.57
N TYR A 136 -106.83 -25.61 -59.42
CA TYR A 136 -106.49 -26.49 -58.30
C TYR A 136 -107.65 -27.43 -58.02
N GLN A 137 -107.40 -28.74 -57.99
CA GLN A 137 -108.39 -29.75 -57.63
C GLN A 137 -108.35 -30.08 -56.14
N SER A 138 -109.43 -30.68 -55.62
CA SER A 138 -109.59 -30.96 -54.19
C SER A 138 -108.46 -31.78 -53.55
N PHE A 139 -107.77 -32.65 -54.29
CA PHE A 139 -106.61 -33.39 -53.77
C PHE A 139 -105.33 -32.56 -53.61
N GLN A 140 -105.27 -31.34 -54.18
CA GLN A 140 -104.13 -30.43 -54.08
C GLN A 140 -104.26 -29.44 -52.92
N PHE A 141 -105.40 -29.45 -52.22
CA PHE A 141 -105.58 -28.61 -51.05
C PHE A 141 -104.76 -29.19 -49.89
N GLU A 142 -104.15 -28.29 -49.12
CA GLU A 142 -103.28 -28.69 -48.01
C GLU A 142 -104.07 -29.40 -46.91
N TYR A 143 -103.39 -30.29 -46.17
CA TYR A 143 -103.96 -31.01 -45.05
C TYR A 143 -104.59 -30.03 -44.04
N GLY A 144 -105.84 -30.28 -43.66
CA GLY A 144 -106.68 -29.35 -42.89
C GLY A 144 -107.76 -28.64 -43.72
N SER A 145 -107.75 -28.80 -45.05
CA SER A 145 -108.82 -28.30 -45.90
C SER A 145 -110.09 -29.14 -45.77
N ASP A 146 -111.25 -28.46 -45.75
CA ASP A 146 -112.59 -29.07 -45.66
C ASP A 146 -113.56 -28.40 -46.64
N SER A 147 -114.86 -28.67 -46.53
CA SER A 147 -115.86 -28.09 -47.44
C SER A 147 -116.09 -26.58 -47.25
N GLU A 148 -115.45 -25.95 -46.25
CA GLU A 148 -115.56 -24.53 -45.91
C GLU A 148 -114.21 -23.77 -45.93
N ASN A 149 -113.07 -24.44 -45.78
CA ASN A 149 -111.75 -23.79 -45.80
C ASN A 149 -110.83 -24.55 -46.75
N LEU A 150 -110.40 -23.90 -47.83
CA LEU A 150 -109.49 -24.47 -48.82
C LEU A 150 -108.13 -23.78 -48.68
N ILE A 151 -107.14 -24.51 -48.19
CA ILE A 151 -105.81 -23.96 -47.88
C ILE A 151 -104.86 -24.26 -49.03
N LEU A 152 -104.19 -23.22 -49.52
CA LEU A 152 -103.18 -23.31 -50.58
C LEU A 152 -101.84 -22.73 -50.11
N LYS A 153 -100.77 -23.46 -50.39
CA LYS A 153 -99.40 -22.99 -50.17
C LYS A 153 -98.90 -22.17 -51.36
N ALA A 154 -98.35 -20.98 -51.09
CA ALA A 154 -97.80 -20.04 -52.08
C ALA A 154 -96.34 -19.65 -51.75
N LYS A 155 -95.58 -19.19 -52.74
CA LYS A 155 -94.18 -18.73 -52.58
C LYS A 155 -94.05 -17.31 -53.14
N SER A 156 -93.34 -16.43 -52.43
CA SER A 156 -93.16 -15.02 -52.83
C SER A 156 -92.31 -14.89 -54.10
N GLY A 157 -91.31 -15.75 -54.30
CA GLY A 157 -90.39 -15.71 -55.45
C GLY A 157 -89.27 -14.66 -55.32
N ASP A 158 -88.34 -14.63 -56.27
CA ASP A 158 -87.08 -13.86 -56.19
C ASP A 158 -87.17 -12.39 -56.73
N ILE A 159 -88.35 -11.97 -57.17
CA ILE A 159 -88.56 -10.62 -57.70
C ILE A 159 -89.12 -9.70 -56.60
N SER A 160 -88.41 -8.63 -56.27
CA SER A 160 -88.85 -7.54 -55.36
C SER A 160 -90.01 -6.74 -55.94
N GLY A 161 -90.80 -6.11 -55.07
CA GLY A 161 -91.99 -5.33 -55.43
C GLY A 161 -93.31 -5.94 -54.94
N ILE A 162 -94.42 -5.31 -55.28
CA ILE A 162 -95.76 -5.69 -54.82
C ILE A 162 -96.39 -6.73 -55.75
N LYS A 163 -96.96 -7.82 -55.20
CA LYS A 163 -97.60 -8.93 -55.93
C LYS A 163 -99.04 -9.14 -55.49
N GLU A 164 -99.94 -9.43 -56.44
CA GLU A 164 -101.39 -9.61 -56.17
C GLU A 164 -101.86 -11.06 -56.40
N TYR A 165 -102.71 -11.59 -55.51
CA TYR A 165 -103.33 -12.92 -55.64
C TYR A 165 -104.85 -12.84 -55.68
N THR A 166 -105.47 -13.31 -56.76
CA THR A 166 -106.91 -13.18 -57.07
C THR A 166 -107.60 -14.52 -57.27
N ILE A 167 -108.75 -14.75 -56.61
CA ILE A 167 -109.53 -16.00 -56.82
C ILE A 167 -110.58 -15.86 -57.93
N ASP A 168 -110.57 -16.77 -58.88
CA ASP A 168 -111.32 -16.67 -60.14
C ASP A 168 -112.64 -17.46 -60.13
N THR A 169 -112.61 -18.73 -59.75
CA THR A 169 -113.79 -19.62 -59.79
C THR A 169 -113.65 -20.72 -58.75
N ILE A 170 -114.77 -21.20 -58.19
CA ILE A 170 -114.81 -22.38 -57.31
C ILE A 170 -115.99 -23.25 -57.78
N LYS A 171 -115.74 -24.54 -58.05
CA LYS A 171 -116.72 -25.49 -58.61
C LYS A 171 -117.10 -26.55 -57.56
N TYR A 172 -118.39 -26.90 -57.48
CA TYR A 172 -118.92 -27.96 -56.62
C TYR A 172 -119.88 -28.90 -57.39
N ILE A 173 -120.17 -30.09 -56.88
CA ILE A 173 -121.11 -31.05 -57.51
C ILE A 173 -122.36 -31.31 -56.66
N ASP A 174 -123.55 -31.29 -57.29
CA ASP A 174 -124.85 -31.37 -56.60
C ASP A 174 -125.55 -32.74 -56.67
N ARG A 175 -124.77 -33.82 -56.76
CA ARG A 175 -125.14 -35.22 -57.08
C ARG A 175 -125.48 -35.50 -58.53
N THR A 176 -125.89 -34.51 -59.31
CA THR A 176 -126.25 -34.70 -60.73
C THR A 176 -125.47 -33.80 -61.68
N GLU A 177 -125.11 -32.57 -61.29
CA GLU A 177 -124.38 -31.61 -62.13
C GLU A 177 -123.30 -30.85 -61.36
N ILE A 178 -122.28 -30.36 -62.07
CA ILE A 178 -121.22 -29.49 -61.53
C ILE A 178 -121.65 -28.02 -61.69
N LYS A 179 -121.56 -27.24 -60.62
CA LYS A 179 -122.01 -25.84 -60.53
C LYS A 179 -120.93 -24.94 -59.90
N ASP A 180 -121.07 -23.64 -60.10
CA ASP A 180 -120.19 -22.63 -59.50
C ASP A 180 -120.69 -22.18 -58.12
N VAL A 181 -119.75 -21.98 -57.20
CA VAL A 181 -120.00 -21.33 -55.90
C VAL A 181 -120.33 -19.86 -56.11
N ILE A 182 -121.18 -19.31 -55.25
CA ILE A 182 -121.53 -17.88 -55.25
C ILE A 182 -120.41 -17.07 -54.58
N PHE A 183 -119.89 -16.01 -55.20
CA PHE A 183 -118.83 -15.17 -54.60
C PHE A 183 -119.40 -13.99 -53.82
N ALA A 184 -119.01 -13.82 -52.55
CA ALA A 184 -119.41 -12.69 -51.70
C ALA A 184 -118.24 -11.91 -51.06
N GLY A 185 -117.04 -12.49 -50.93
CA GLY A 185 -115.85 -11.80 -50.38
C GLY A 185 -114.93 -11.16 -51.42
N ASP A 186 -114.02 -10.30 -50.95
CA ASP A 186 -112.96 -9.69 -51.77
C ASP A 186 -112.05 -10.75 -52.36
N ARG A 187 -111.73 -10.54 -53.63
CA ARG A 187 -111.12 -11.57 -54.46
C ARG A 187 -109.61 -11.43 -54.52
N THR A 188 -109.02 -10.31 -54.11
CA THR A 188 -107.59 -9.98 -54.30
C THR A 188 -106.91 -9.56 -52.99
N ILE A 189 -105.62 -9.87 -52.85
CA ILE A 189 -104.72 -9.51 -51.72
C ILE A 189 -103.35 -9.09 -52.28
N LYS A 190 -102.65 -8.11 -51.69
CA LYS A 190 -101.29 -7.67 -52.09
C LYS A 190 -100.20 -8.07 -51.09
N VAL A 191 -99.03 -8.41 -51.61
CA VAL A 191 -97.87 -8.85 -50.83
C VAL A 191 -96.62 -8.12 -51.32
N GLY A 192 -95.90 -7.42 -50.44
CA GLY A 192 -94.70 -6.64 -50.75
C GLY A 192 -93.41 -7.44 -50.52
N VAL A 193 -92.50 -7.43 -51.50
CA VAL A 193 -91.21 -8.12 -51.46
C VAL A 193 -90.05 -7.11 -51.40
N GLU A 194 -89.21 -7.18 -50.36
CA GLU A 194 -88.14 -6.20 -50.01
C GLU A 194 -87.07 -6.01 -51.10
N TYR A 195 -86.51 -4.79 -51.24
CA TYR A 195 -85.34 -4.47 -52.07
C TYR A 195 -84.01 -4.68 -51.31
N ASP A 196 -83.07 -5.38 -51.94
CA ASP A 196 -81.75 -5.76 -51.38
C ASP A 196 -80.58 -4.85 -51.78
N VAL A 197 -80.80 -3.92 -52.71
CA VAL A 197 -79.79 -2.93 -53.16
C VAL A 197 -80.33 -1.52 -52.96
N THR A 198 -79.52 -0.65 -52.36
CA THR A 198 -79.88 0.74 -52.00
C THR A 198 -78.97 1.77 -52.69
N PRO A 199 -79.38 3.06 -52.79
CA PRO A 199 -78.53 4.12 -53.31
C PRO A 199 -77.33 4.40 -52.40
N TYR A 200 -76.22 4.85 -53.00
CA TYR A 200 -75.01 5.25 -52.28
C TYR A 200 -74.29 6.40 -52.99
N SER A 201 -73.43 7.11 -52.26
CA SER A 201 -72.51 8.10 -52.84
C SER A 201 -71.05 7.75 -52.58
N ARG A 202 -70.15 8.36 -53.34
CA ARG A 202 -68.70 8.29 -53.13
C ARG A 202 -68.06 9.65 -53.40
N VAL A 203 -67.22 10.10 -52.48
CA VAL A 203 -66.44 11.33 -52.65
C VAL A 203 -65.03 11.05 -53.16
N THR A 204 -64.55 11.88 -54.08
CA THR A 204 -63.19 11.86 -54.63
C THR A 204 -62.64 13.28 -54.76
N ASN A 205 -61.32 13.41 -54.93
CA ASN A 205 -60.62 14.70 -55.15
C ASN A 205 -60.90 15.77 -54.08
N LEU A 206 -61.05 15.38 -52.81
CA LEU A 206 -61.15 16.33 -51.71
C LEU A 206 -59.83 17.07 -51.54
N VAL A 207 -59.87 18.40 -51.66
CA VAL A 207 -58.73 19.29 -51.40
C VAL A 207 -59.20 20.37 -50.43
N ILE A 208 -58.51 20.49 -49.31
CA ILE A 208 -58.76 21.50 -48.28
C ILE A 208 -57.62 22.50 -48.30
N ASP A 209 -57.95 23.78 -48.40
CA ASP A 209 -57.03 24.91 -48.45
C ASP A 209 -57.31 25.90 -47.31
N THR A 210 -56.58 27.00 -47.24
CA THR A 210 -56.74 28.01 -46.19
C THR A 210 -58.11 28.69 -46.18
N THR A 211 -58.73 28.86 -47.35
CA THR A 211 -60.01 29.57 -47.48
C THR A 211 -61.00 28.92 -48.45
N THR A 212 -60.68 27.73 -48.97
CA THR A 212 -61.51 27.02 -49.96
C THR A 212 -61.45 25.51 -49.75
N VAL A 213 -62.50 24.80 -50.13
CA VAL A 213 -62.53 23.33 -50.20
C VAL A 213 -63.20 22.88 -51.50
N SER A 214 -62.58 21.94 -52.23
CA SER A 214 -63.16 21.36 -53.45
C SER A 214 -63.29 19.84 -53.35
N LEU A 215 -64.36 19.27 -53.89
CA LEU A 215 -64.58 17.83 -53.95
C LEU A 215 -65.47 17.40 -55.14
N ASN A 216 -65.39 16.12 -55.50
CA ASN A 216 -66.25 15.48 -56.49
C ASN A 216 -67.14 14.42 -55.81
N VAL A 217 -68.44 14.43 -56.09
CA VAL A 217 -69.44 13.51 -55.53
C VAL A 217 -70.06 12.65 -56.64
N ASP A 218 -69.83 11.34 -56.60
CA ASP A 218 -70.48 10.35 -57.48
C ASP A 218 -71.68 9.72 -56.76
N ILE A 219 -72.86 9.71 -57.38
CA ILE A 219 -74.08 9.09 -56.81
C ILE A 219 -74.58 7.95 -57.70
N ALA A 220 -74.91 6.81 -57.11
CA ALA A 220 -75.46 5.63 -57.79
C ALA A 220 -76.78 5.17 -57.15
N ASP A 221 -77.77 4.84 -57.98
CA ASP A 221 -79.08 4.31 -57.57
C ASP A 221 -79.43 3.03 -58.35
N PRO A 222 -78.86 1.87 -57.97
CA PRO A 222 -78.96 0.65 -58.78
C PRO A 222 -80.38 0.05 -58.86
N ALA A 223 -81.16 0.19 -57.79
CA ALA A 223 -82.54 -0.30 -57.71
C ALA A 223 -83.57 0.76 -58.12
N LYS A 224 -83.11 1.94 -58.59
CA LYS A 224 -83.93 3.07 -59.01
C LYS A 224 -84.87 3.55 -57.89
N LEU A 225 -84.43 3.47 -56.63
CA LEU A 225 -85.27 3.83 -55.48
C LEU A 225 -85.42 5.35 -55.37
N ILE A 226 -84.38 6.14 -55.65
CA ILE A 226 -84.46 7.60 -55.68
C ILE A 226 -85.41 8.03 -56.81
N GLU A 227 -85.27 7.42 -57.98
CA GLU A 227 -86.14 7.68 -59.15
C GLU A 227 -87.59 7.28 -58.88
N MET A 228 -87.83 6.10 -58.28
CA MET A 228 -89.16 5.57 -57.98
C MET A 228 -89.98 6.46 -57.03
N TYR A 229 -89.32 7.14 -56.09
CA TYR A 229 -89.96 8.04 -55.15
C TYR A 229 -89.80 9.52 -55.50
N GLU A 230 -89.25 9.84 -56.67
CA GLU A 230 -88.97 11.21 -57.15
C GLU A 230 -88.16 12.05 -56.13
N SER A 231 -87.26 11.40 -55.39
CA SER A 231 -86.51 12.01 -54.29
C SER A 231 -85.39 12.95 -54.79
N LYS A 232 -85.19 14.07 -54.08
CA LYS A 232 -84.08 15.01 -54.35
C LYS A 232 -82.79 14.59 -53.67
N ILE A 233 -81.66 14.91 -54.29
CA ILE A 233 -80.31 14.67 -53.76
C ILE A 233 -79.62 16.02 -53.55
N ARG A 234 -79.01 16.25 -52.38
CA ARG A 234 -78.36 17.54 -52.04
C ARG A 234 -77.06 17.35 -51.26
N ILE A 235 -76.14 18.30 -51.42
CA ILE A 235 -74.99 18.50 -50.52
C ILE A 235 -75.11 19.82 -49.75
N TYR A 236 -74.71 19.80 -48.48
CA TYR A 236 -74.70 20.95 -47.57
C TYR A 236 -73.32 21.16 -46.97
N LEU A 237 -72.98 22.40 -46.58
CA LEU A 237 -71.82 22.72 -45.73
C LEU A 237 -72.29 23.47 -44.48
N TYR A 238 -71.84 23.01 -43.33
CA TYR A 238 -72.16 23.50 -42.00
C TYR A 238 -70.89 24.01 -41.30
N ASN A 239 -70.99 25.12 -40.57
CA ASN A 239 -69.88 25.72 -39.83
C ASN A 239 -69.99 25.55 -38.30
N GLY A 240 -70.88 24.67 -37.84
CA GLY A 240 -71.18 24.50 -36.40
C GLY A 240 -72.27 25.41 -35.87
N LEU A 241 -72.75 26.38 -36.65
CA LEU A 241 -73.84 27.30 -36.27
C LEU A 241 -74.97 27.30 -37.29
N GLU A 242 -74.68 27.37 -38.58
CA GLU A 242 -75.67 27.40 -39.66
C GLU A 242 -75.16 26.72 -40.94
N ILE A 243 -76.10 26.33 -41.80
CA ILE A 243 -75.76 25.86 -43.16
C ILE A 243 -75.33 27.07 -44.01
N ILE A 244 -74.05 27.13 -44.35
CA ILE A 244 -73.45 28.23 -45.13
C ILE A 244 -73.43 27.96 -46.64
N TYR A 245 -73.71 26.71 -47.06
CA TYR A 245 -73.80 26.35 -48.47
C TYR A 245 -74.78 25.19 -48.70
N LYS A 246 -75.54 25.21 -49.81
CA LYS A 246 -76.35 24.07 -50.28
C LYS A 246 -76.45 23.99 -51.81
N LYS A 247 -76.45 22.77 -52.37
CA LYS A 247 -76.57 22.53 -53.83
C LYS A 247 -77.31 21.23 -54.14
N ASP A 248 -78.24 21.28 -55.10
CA ASP A 248 -78.93 20.10 -55.68
C ASP A 248 -77.94 19.29 -56.54
N LEU A 249 -78.02 17.96 -56.46
CA LEU A 249 -77.18 16.99 -57.17
C LEU A 249 -78.02 16.06 -58.06
N GLU A 250 -77.39 15.51 -59.09
CA GLU A 250 -77.98 14.49 -59.97
C GLU A 250 -77.29 13.13 -59.78
N VAL A 251 -77.97 12.04 -60.14
CA VAL A 251 -77.35 10.70 -60.21
C VAL A 251 -76.25 10.71 -61.26
N GLY A 252 -75.03 10.31 -60.88
CA GLY A 252 -73.80 10.52 -61.65
C GLY A 252 -72.79 11.38 -60.90
N SER A 253 -71.84 11.97 -61.64
CA SER A 253 -70.72 12.74 -61.09
C SER A 253 -71.05 14.24 -60.95
N ASN A 254 -70.71 14.84 -59.81
CA ASN A 254 -70.96 16.24 -59.49
C ASN A 254 -69.69 16.91 -58.93
N GLU A 255 -69.34 18.11 -59.39
CA GLU A 255 -68.21 18.90 -58.87
C GLU A 255 -68.69 20.00 -57.91
N ILE A 256 -68.01 20.14 -56.76
CA ILE A 256 -68.36 21.04 -55.66
C ILE A 256 -67.14 21.88 -55.25
N LEU A 257 -67.37 23.18 -55.04
CA LEU A 257 -66.38 24.14 -54.54
C LEU A 257 -67.04 25.00 -53.45
N PHE A 258 -66.43 25.01 -52.27
CA PHE A 258 -66.72 25.90 -51.16
C PHE A 258 -65.64 26.99 -51.13
N GLU A 259 -66.04 28.27 -51.17
CA GLU A 259 -65.11 29.41 -51.19
C GLU A 259 -65.36 30.35 -50.00
N LYS A 260 -64.37 31.20 -49.68
CA LYS A 260 -64.44 32.25 -48.65
C LYS A 260 -64.62 31.71 -47.23
N LEU A 261 -63.99 30.57 -46.96
CA LEU A 261 -63.91 29.99 -45.63
C LEU A 261 -62.87 30.73 -44.80
N ASN A 262 -63.07 30.78 -43.48
CA ASN A 262 -62.04 31.23 -42.55
C ASN A 262 -60.91 30.18 -42.48
N GLN A 263 -59.67 30.62 -42.35
CA GLN A 263 -58.50 29.76 -42.07
C GLN A 263 -58.59 29.15 -40.67
N ASP A 264 -57.96 27.98 -40.48
CA ASP A 264 -57.94 27.23 -39.21
C ASP A 264 -59.32 27.15 -38.54
N THR A 265 -60.33 26.75 -39.31
CA THR A 265 -61.72 26.72 -38.85
C THR A 265 -62.40 25.41 -39.24
N LEU A 266 -63.12 24.80 -38.30
CA LEU A 266 -63.87 23.55 -38.48
C LEU A 266 -65.15 23.74 -39.30
N TYR A 267 -65.40 22.84 -40.25
CA TYR A 267 -66.63 22.73 -41.04
C TYR A 267 -67.03 21.26 -41.22
N GLN A 268 -68.29 20.99 -41.60
CA GLN A 268 -68.78 19.65 -41.97
C GLN A 268 -69.67 19.71 -43.21
N TYR A 269 -69.47 18.79 -44.19
CA TYR A 269 -70.41 18.61 -45.30
C TYR A 269 -71.20 17.31 -45.18
N ALA A 270 -72.41 17.26 -45.75
CA ALA A 270 -73.22 16.04 -45.86
C ALA A 270 -73.98 15.95 -47.19
N VAL A 271 -74.06 14.74 -47.76
CA VAL A 271 -74.83 14.38 -48.96
C VAL A 271 -76.03 13.53 -48.56
N VAL A 272 -77.25 13.92 -48.95
CA VAL A 272 -78.50 13.33 -48.44
C VAL A 272 -79.54 13.10 -49.54
N THR A 273 -80.40 12.08 -49.38
CA THR A 273 -81.56 11.74 -50.25
C THR A 273 -82.68 11.05 -49.44
N SER A 274 -83.75 10.56 -50.07
CA SER A 274 -84.78 9.71 -49.42
C SER A 274 -85.25 8.50 -50.26
N TYR A 275 -85.60 7.37 -49.64
CA TYR A 275 -86.23 6.21 -50.31
C TYR A 275 -86.91 5.20 -49.35
N ASP A 276 -87.80 4.31 -49.87
CA ASP A 276 -88.41 3.15 -49.17
C ASP A 276 -88.00 1.80 -49.82
N LYS A 277 -87.47 0.86 -49.04
CA LYS A 277 -87.05 -0.48 -49.53
C LYS A 277 -88.09 -1.59 -49.33
N LEU A 278 -89.30 -1.26 -48.89
CA LEU A 278 -90.40 -2.17 -48.58
C LEU A 278 -90.09 -3.16 -47.44
N ASP A 279 -89.34 -2.71 -46.43
CA ASP A 279 -89.06 -3.46 -45.20
C ASP A 279 -90.08 -3.20 -44.08
N GLY A 280 -91.11 -2.41 -44.37
CA GLY A 280 -92.15 -1.98 -43.43
C GLY A 280 -91.85 -0.69 -42.67
N LYS A 281 -90.74 0.02 -42.97
CA LYS A 281 -90.41 1.32 -42.35
C LYS A 281 -90.87 2.56 -43.13
N GLY A 282 -91.29 2.40 -44.39
CA GLY A 282 -91.69 3.51 -45.24
C GLY A 282 -90.51 4.29 -45.82
N ASN A 283 -90.80 5.41 -46.47
CA ASN A 283 -89.80 6.28 -47.11
C ASN A 283 -89.03 7.10 -46.06
N GLN A 284 -87.70 7.05 -46.06
CA GLN A 284 -86.84 7.69 -45.05
C GLN A 284 -85.79 8.61 -45.69
N ILE A 285 -85.47 9.74 -45.02
CA ILE A 285 -84.28 10.55 -45.36
C ILE A 285 -83.03 9.79 -44.91
N VAL A 286 -82.04 9.70 -45.78
CA VAL A 286 -80.80 8.96 -45.58
C VAL A 286 -79.61 9.83 -45.97
N THR A 287 -78.61 9.89 -45.09
CA THR A 287 -77.29 10.45 -45.38
C THR A 287 -76.47 9.43 -46.14
N LEU A 288 -76.04 9.79 -47.34
CA LEU A 288 -75.21 8.94 -48.20
C LEU A 288 -73.71 9.10 -47.91
N GLU A 289 -73.28 10.29 -47.47
CA GLU A 289 -71.89 10.61 -47.10
C GLU A 289 -71.85 11.85 -46.20
N LYS A 290 -70.90 11.94 -45.26
CA LYS A 290 -70.58 13.16 -44.51
C LYS A 290 -69.11 13.21 -44.07
N LEU A 291 -68.54 14.42 -43.94
CA LEU A 291 -67.17 14.61 -43.42
C LEU A 291 -66.98 16.00 -42.78
N ALA A 292 -66.37 16.02 -41.60
CA ALA A 292 -65.90 17.19 -40.86
C ALA A 292 -64.39 17.40 -41.01
N PHE A 293 -63.96 18.66 -41.16
CA PHE A 293 -62.58 19.05 -41.46
C PHE A 293 -62.24 20.49 -41.03
N TYR A 294 -60.97 20.77 -40.72
CA TYR A 294 -60.44 22.14 -40.55
C TYR A 294 -59.86 22.67 -41.87
N THR A 295 -60.05 23.95 -42.17
CA THR A 295 -59.24 24.66 -43.17
C THR A 295 -57.81 24.86 -42.69
N ASN A 296 -56.85 25.00 -43.59
CA ASN A 296 -55.45 25.23 -43.22
C ASN A 296 -55.22 26.67 -42.72
N GLU A 297 -54.10 26.92 -42.04
CA GLU A 297 -53.62 28.27 -41.68
C GLU A 297 -52.76 28.92 -42.79
N MET A 298 -52.75 30.25 -42.86
CA MET A 298 -52.00 31.02 -43.88
C MET A 298 -50.53 31.24 -43.52
N LEU A 299 -50.20 31.33 -42.23
CA LEU A 299 -48.86 31.64 -41.76
C LEU A 299 -48.54 30.81 -40.51
N ASN A 300 -47.41 30.11 -40.55
CA ASN A 300 -46.83 29.41 -39.41
C ASN A 300 -45.41 29.94 -39.12
N VAL A 301 -44.98 29.89 -37.87
CA VAL A 301 -43.65 30.32 -37.42
C VAL A 301 -42.91 29.14 -36.81
N GLU A 302 -41.72 28.85 -37.33
CA GLU A 302 -40.85 27.79 -36.83
C GLU A 302 -39.57 28.41 -36.24
N VAL A 303 -39.11 27.94 -35.07
CA VAL A 303 -37.81 28.37 -34.53
C VAL A 303 -36.73 27.51 -35.18
N ILE A 304 -35.74 28.14 -35.80
CA ILE A 304 -34.69 27.44 -36.57
C ILE A 304 -33.51 27.11 -35.66
N SER A 305 -33.06 28.06 -34.83
CA SER A 305 -31.93 27.85 -33.94
C SER A 305 -31.99 28.73 -32.71
N GLU A 306 -31.67 28.13 -31.57
CA GLU A 306 -31.43 28.80 -30.31
C GLU A 306 -29.93 28.77 -30.04
N ASP A 307 -29.31 29.93 -29.92
CA ASP A 307 -27.91 30.10 -29.52
C ASP A 307 -27.86 30.75 -28.12
N LYS A 308 -26.68 30.83 -27.52
CA LYS A 308 -26.48 31.37 -26.16
C LYS A 308 -26.86 32.84 -26.05
N ARG A 309 -26.76 33.61 -27.14
CA ARG A 309 -27.02 35.06 -27.17
C ARG A 309 -27.86 35.51 -28.37
N SER A 310 -28.49 34.58 -29.08
CA SER A 310 -29.32 34.88 -30.25
C SER A 310 -30.35 33.79 -30.51
N ALA A 311 -31.40 34.12 -31.24
CA ALA A 311 -32.39 33.16 -31.70
C ALA A 311 -32.79 33.48 -33.14
N SER A 312 -32.97 32.44 -33.96
CA SER A 312 -33.41 32.56 -35.35
C SER A 312 -34.69 31.77 -35.63
N PHE A 313 -35.52 32.25 -36.54
CA PHE A 313 -36.85 31.72 -36.83
C PHE A 313 -37.18 31.79 -38.32
N GLU A 314 -38.07 30.93 -38.81
CA GLU A 314 -38.61 30.92 -40.15
C GLU A 314 -40.09 31.29 -40.12
N ILE A 315 -40.56 31.92 -41.19
CA ILE A 315 -41.99 32.20 -41.40
C ILE A 315 -42.41 31.49 -42.68
N LEU A 316 -43.30 30.51 -42.54
CA LEU A 316 -43.87 29.72 -43.64
C LEU A 316 -45.23 30.30 -44.02
N ILE A 317 -45.43 30.62 -45.30
CA ILE A 317 -46.65 31.27 -45.80
C ILE A 317 -47.34 30.37 -46.84
N ASP A 318 -48.56 29.91 -46.56
CA ASP A 318 -49.44 29.16 -47.50
C ASP A 318 -50.63 30.02 -47.97
N ASP A 319 -50.32 31.21 -48.49
CA ASP A 319 -51.31 32.15 -49.03
C ASP A 319 -51.30 32.14 -50.56
N LYS A 320 -51.92 31.10 -51.13
CA LYS A 320 -52.02 30.92 -52.60
C LYS A 320 -52.76 32.06 -53.29
N LEU A 321 -53.67 32.73 -52.58
CA LEU A 321 -54.51 33.81 -53.11
C LEU A 321 -53.93 35.21 -52.84
N LYS A 322 -52.81 35.32 -52.13
CA LYS A 322 -52.12 36.57 -51.77
C LYS A 322 -53.07 37.56 -51.08
N LEU A 323 -53.79 37.07 -50.09
CA LEU A 323 -54.75 37.82 -49.29
C LEU A 323 -54.11 38.49 -48.07
N GLY A 324 -52.90 38.11 -47.64
CA GLY A 324 -52.29 38.57 -46.40
C GLY A 324 -50.95 39.32 -46.48
N GLU A 325 -50.64 40.07 -45.42
CA GLU A 325 -49.42 40.88 -45.23
C GLU A 325 -48.94 40.83 -43.76
N ILE A 326 -47.63 40.71 -43.53
CA ILE A 326 -47.02 40.73 -42.17
C ILE A 326 -46.90 42.18 -41.70
N GLU A 327 -47.40 42.46 -40.49
CA GLU A 327 -47.45 43.79 -39.90
C GLU A 327 -46.28 44.05 -38.93
N SER A 328 -45.92 43.05 -38.11
CA SER A 328 -44.84 43.18 -37.12
C SER A 328 -44.21 41.85 -36.76
N ILE A 329 -42.93 41.91 -36.37
CA ILE A 329 -42.20 40.81 -35.74
C ILE A 329 -41.51 41.38 -34.49
N GLU A 330 -41.88 40.89 -33.32
CA GLU A 330 -41.51 41.46 -32.03
C GLU A 330 -41.07 40.36 -31.05
N LEU A 331 -40.04 40.65 -30.26
CA LEU A 331 -39.54 39.77 -29.20
C LEU A 331 -39.83 40.39 -27.84
N PHE A 332 -40.42 39.62 -26.94
CA PHE A 332 -40.74 40.04 -25.58
C PHE A 332 -40.00 39.16 -24.56
N LYS A 333 -39.69 39.73 -23.40
CA LYS A 333 -39.23 39.03 -22.20
C LYS A 333 -40.06 39.52 -21.01
N ASP A 334 -40.65 38.61 -20.26
CA ASP A 334 -41.49 38.91 -19.08
C ASP A 334 -42.57 39.97 -19.35
N GLY A 335 -43.16 39.95 -20.56
CA GLY A 335 -44.18 40.91 -21.00
C GLY A 335 -43.66 42.29 -21.41
N SER A 336 -42.34 42.53 -21.36
CA SER A 336 -41.70 43.76 -21.85
C SER A 336 -41.11 43.56 -23.24
N LEU A 337 -41.26 44.55 -24.12
CA LEU A 337 -40.67 44.51 -25.46
C LEU A 337 -39.14 44.57 -25.35
N VAL A 338 -38.45 43.55 -25.86
CA VAL A 338 -36.99 43.48 -25.97
C VAL A 338 -36.56 44.18 -27.24
N GLU A 339 -37.11 43.76 -28.38
CA GLU A 339 -36.79 44.30 -29.69
C GLU A 339 -37.98 44.15 -30.65
N SER A 340 -38.16 45.11 -31.56
CA SER A 340 -39.12 45.08 -32.66
C SER A 340 -38.36 45.27 -33.97
N LEU A 341 -38.52 44.35 -34.92
CA LEU A 341 -37.75 44.36 -36.16
C LEU A 341 -38.28 45.43 -37.12
N SER A 342 -37.44 46.42 -37.44
CA SER A 342 -37.78 47.44 -38.45
C SER A 342 -37.78 46.89 -39.88
N ASP A 343 -37.03 45.81 -40.14
CA ASP A 343 -37.01 45.09 -41.40
C ASP A 343 -37.65 43.71 -41.20
N LEU A 344 -38.87 43.54 -41.71
CA LEU A 344 -39.67 42.32 -41.58
C LEU A 344 -39.13 41.16 -42.43
N ALA A 345 -38.00 41.32 -43.13
CA ALA A 345 -37.25 40.24 -43.76
C ALA A 345 -36.22 39.58 -42.82
N ILE A 346 -35.87 40.22 -41.70
CA ILE A 346 -34.95 39.66 -40.71
C ILE A 346 -35.61 38.49 -39.97
N ARG A 347 -34.80 37.48 -39.68
CA ARG A 347 -35.20 36.19 -39.12
C ARG A 347 -34.38 35.81 -37.88
N GLU A 348 -33.80 36.80 -37.20
CA GLU A 348 -32.89 36.61 -36.07
C GLU A 348 -32.93 37.80 -35.09
N PHE A 349 -32.79 37.51 -33.80
CA PHE A 349 -32.53 38.47 -32.71
C PHE A 349 -31.15 38.18 -32.08
N LYS A 350 -30.37 39.21 -31.75
CA LYS A 350 -28.99 39.09 -31.22
C LYS A 350 -28.80 39.85 -29.90
N GLY A 351 -27.77 39.48 -29.14
CA GLY A 351 -27.42 40.16 -27.88
C GLY A 351 -28.37 39.82 -26.74
N LEU A 352 -29.03 38.67 -26.79
CA LEU A 352 -29.93 38.18 -25.77
C LEU A 352 -29.15 37.70 -24.53
N LEU A 353 -29.77 37.78 -23.36
CA LEU A 353 -29.28 37.11 -22.14
C LEU A 353 -29.39 35.59 -22.32
N SER A 354 -28.40 34.84 -21.85
CA SER A 354 -28.33 33.36 -21.92
C SER A 354 -29.26 32.69 -20.92
N ASN A 355 -29.71 31.46 -21.20
CA ASN A 355 -30.66 30.70 -20.38
C ASN A 355 -31.93 31.47 -20.00
N ASN A 356 -32.41 32.33 -20.89
CA ASN A 356 -33.61 33.13 -20.69
C ASN A 356 -34.67 32.79 -21.74
N ASP A 357 -35.93 32.81 -21.29
CA ASP A 357 -37.13 32.59 -22.11
C ASP A 357 -37.60 33.92 -22.73
N TYR A 358 -38.03 33.85 -23.98
CA TYR A 358 -38.55 34.96 -24.78
C TYR A 358 -39.81 34.54 -25.54
N GLU A 359 -40.66 35.51 -25.86
CA GLU A 359 -41.90 35.31 -26.63
C GLU A 359 -41.81 36.07 -27.96
N LEU A 360 -41.77 35.32 -29.07
CA LEU A 360 -41.80 35.85 -30.44
C LEU A 360 -43.25 36.04 -30.89
N LYS A 361 -43.61 37.26 -31.29
CA LYS A 361 -44.92 37.60 -31.85
C LYS A 361 -44.79 38.02 -33.30
N VAL A 362 -45.52 37.33 -34.17
CA VAL A 362 -45.66 37.70 -35.59
C VAL A 362 -47.12 38.03 -35.86
N THR A 363 -47.41 39.30 -36.14
CA THR A 363 -48.77 39.77 -36.45
C THR A 363 -48.91 39.93 -37.96
N TYR A 364 -50.00 39.41 -38.54
CA TYR A 364 -50.31 39.56 -39.96
C TYR A 364 -51.80 39.85 -40.18
N SER A 365 -52.13 40.49 -41.28
CA SER A 365 -53.50 40.85 -41.67
C SER A 365 -53.90 40.17 -42.98
N TYR A 366 -55.20 39.86 -43.19
CA TYR A 366 -55.72 39.27 -44.44
C TYR A 366 -57.18 39.66 -44.73
N ASP A 367 -57.57 39.74 -46.02
CA ASP A 367 -58.94 40.09 -46.47
C ASP A 367 -59.54 39.01 -47.39
N LEU A 368 -60.65 38.39 -46.97
CA LEU A 368 -61.38 37.36 -47.74
C LEU A 368 -62.17 37.92 -48.95
N LYS A 369 -62.24 39.25 -49.11
CA LYS A 369 -63.03 39.95 -50.14
C LYS A 369 -64.50 39.55 -50.14
N ASP A 370 -65.02 39.21 -48.97
CA ASP A 370 -66.43 38.89 -48.72
C ASP A 370 -67.26 40.14 -48.34
N GLY A 371 -66.62 41.30 -48.24
CA GLY A 371 -67.22 42.58 -47.84
C GLY A 371 -67.24 42.82 -46.33
N LYS A 372 -66.65 41.93 -45.51
CA LYS A 372 -66.58 42.07 -44.04
C LYS A 372 -65.31 42.75 -43.53
N GLY A 373 -64.33 43.04 -44.39
CA GLY A 373 -63.12 43.81 -44.08
C GLY A 373 -61.91 42.95 -43.70
N VAL A 374 -60.78 43.63 -43.42
CA VAL A 374 -59.50 43.01 -43.04
C VAL A 374 -59.59 42.35 -41.66
N LYS A 375 -59.03 41.15 -41.54
CA LYS A 375 -58.85 40.41 -40.29
C LYS A 375 -57.38 40.45 -39.88
N THR A 376 -57.10 40.47 -38.58
CA THR A 376 -55.73 40.47 -38.04
C THR A 376 -55.55 39.29 -37.09
N THR A 377 -54.45 38.57 -37.26
CA THR A 377 -54.08 37.39 -36.46
C THR A 377 -52.64 37.56 -35.95
N THR A 378 -52.34 36.98 -34.79
CA THR A 378 -50.97 36.95 -34.23
C THR A 378 -50.58 35.51 -33.93
N VAL A 379 -49.43 35.10 -34.45
CA VAL A 379 -48.78 33.83 -34.10
C VAL A 379 -47.78 34.11 -32.98
N ILE A 380 -47.85 33.31 -31.91
CA ILE A 380 -46.98 33.42 -30.74
C ILE A 380 -46.10 32.17 -30.69
N LYS A 381 -44.80 32.35 -30.47
CA LYS A 381 -43.85 31.25 -30.32
C LYS A 381 -42.87 31.52 -29.19
N ASP A 382 -42.73 30.56 -28.29
CA ASP A 382 -41.73 30.61 -27.22
C ASP A 382 -40.35 30.27 -27.75
N ILE A 383 -39.33 30.99 -27.27
CA ILE A 383 -37.91 30.84 -27.60
C ILE A 383 -37.13 30.75 -26.29
N LYS A 384 -36.18 29.82 -26.18
CA LYS A 384 -35.25 29.77 -25.05
C LYS A 384 -33.79 29.85 -25.52
N THR A 385 -33.04 30.82 -25.03
CA THR A 385 -31.59 30.89 -25.29
C THR A 385 -30.83 29.80 -24.53
N LEU A 386 -29.72 29.33 -25.10
CA LEU A 386 -28.86 28.34 -24.43
C LEU A 386 -28.09 28.97 -23.27
N ASP A 387 -27.59 28.13 -22.36
CA ASP A 387 -26.78 28.50 -21.21
C ASP A 387 -25.29 28.74 -21.58
N LEU A 388 -24.65 29.69 -20.89
CA LEU A 388 -23.18 29.75 -20.83
C LEU A 388 -22.70 28.76 -19.78
N ALA A 389 -21.65 28.02 -20.09
CA ALA A 389 -21.10 26.99 -19.22
C ALA A 389 -20.43 27.64 -18.00
N THR A 390 -20.78 27.17 -16.81
CA THR A 390 -20.10 27.59 -15.57
C THR A 390 -18.63 27.15 -15.61
N PRO A 391 -17.66 28.07 -15.42
CA PRO A 391 -16.25 27.69 -15.32
C PRO A 391 -16.00 26.74 -14.15
N THR A 392 -15.04 25.83 -14.30
CA THR A 392 -14.55 25.00 -13.19
C THR A 392 -13.09 25.32 -12.89
N LEU A 393 -12.74 25.38 -11.61
CA LEU A 393 -11.39 25.62 -11.11
C LEU A 393 -11.00 24.47 -10.16
N GLU A 394 -9.81 23.91 -10.34
CA GLU A 394 -9.19 22.99 -9.40
C GLU A 394 -7.72 23.36 -9.17
N ILE A 395 -7.25 23.26 -7.93
CA ILE A 395 -5.81 23.33 -7.59
C ILE A 395 -5.24 21.92 -7.76
N ILE A 396 -4.35 21.76 -8.74
CA ILE A 396 -3.74 20.48 -9.13
C ILE A 396 -2.21 20.54 -9.01
N ASP A 397 -1.57 19.38 -9.19
CA ASP A 397 -0.10 19.25 -9.26
C ASP A 397 0.66 19.96 -8.14
N ILE A 398 0.14 19.86 -6.92
CA ILE A 398 0.82 20.34 -5.71
C ILE A 398 2.12 19.55 -5.55
N LEU A 399 3.23 20.29 -5.53
CA LEU A 399 4.58 19.80 -5.28
C LEU A 399 5.16 20.57 -4.10
N GLU A 400 5.04 19.97 -2.92
CA GLU A 400 5.65 20.48 -1.70
C GLU A 400 7.14 20.12 -1.61
N THR A 401 7.91 21.03 -1.03
CA THR A 401 9.26 20.78 -0.53
C THR A 401 9.29 20.99 0.99
N GLN A 402 10.49 21.01 1.58
CA GLN A 402 10.63 21.36 3.00
C GLN A 402 10.38 22.85 3.28
N GLU A 403 10.49 23.72 2.27
CA GLU A 403 10.48 25.18 2.42
C GLU A 403 9.64 25.90 1.34
N SER A 404 8.97 25.16 0.45
CA SER A 404 8.17 25.75 -0.61
C SER A 404 7.01 24.84 -1.05
N VAL A 405 6.10 25.41 -1.83
CA VAL A 405 5.10 24.67 -2.60
C VAL A 405 4.96 25.31 -3.97
N SER A 406 4.91 24.49 -5.01
CA SER A 406 4.42 24.90 -6.34
C SER A 406 3.16 24.12 -6.68
N PHE A 407 2.28 24.69 -7.49
CA PHE A 407 1.02 24.05 -7.89
C PHE A 407 0.54 24.63 -9.23
N ASP A 408 -0.38 23.94 -9.88
CA ASP A 408 -1.04 24.42 -11.09
C ASP A 408 -2.55 24.65 -10.85
N LEU A 409 -3.18 25.44 -11.70
CA LEU A 409 -4.63 25.63 -11.72
C LEU A 409 -5.21 25.01 -13.00
N ASP A 410 -6.10 24.02 -12.86
CA ASP A 410 -6.91 23.51 -13.97
C ASP A 410 -8.18 24.34 -14.10
N ILE A 411 -8.18 25.29 -15.02
CA ILE A 411 -9.31 26.17 -15.31
C ILE A 411 -9.97 25.72 -16.60
N LYS A 412 -11.22 25.25 -16.53
CA LYS A 412 -12.05 24.96 -17.70
C LYS A 412 -13.11 26.04 -17.84
N ASP A 413 -12.77 27.07 -18.61
CA ASP A 413 -13.68 28.14 -19.00
C ASP A 413 -13.90 28.12 -20.52
N THR A 414 -14.84 27.29 -20.97
CA THR A 414 -15.09 27.07 -22.40
C THR A 414 -15.69 28.29 -23.11
N ASP A 415 -16.32 29.19 -22.35
CA ASP A 415 -16.98 30.38 -22.87
C ASP A 415 -16.21 31.68 -22.59
N GLN A 416 -15.07 31.59 -21.90
CA GLN A 416 -14.17 32.72 -21.58
C GLN A 416 -14.90 33.85 -20.84
N VAL A 417 -15.60 33.49 -19.77
CA VAL A 417 -16.48 34.38 -19.01
C VAL A 417 -15.89 34.82 -17.66
N GLY A 418 -14.67 34.39 -17.30
CA GLY A 418 -14.05 34.74 -16.02
C GLY A 418 -12.53 34.98 -16.02
N GLU A 419 -12.00 35.31 -14.83
CA GLU A 419 -10.58 35.56 -14.54
C GLU A 419 -10.22 35.29 -13.06
N ILE A 420 -8.93 35.10 -12.76
CA ILE A 420 -8.43 34.90 -11.38
C ILE A 420 -8.33 36.26 -10.66
N GLU A 421 -8.87 36.35 -9.45
CA GLU A 421 -8.80 37.54 -8.60
C GLU A 421 -7.62 37.48 -7.61
N SER A 422 -7.47 36.38 -6.86
CA SER A 422 -6.39 36.23 -5.89
C SER A 422 -5.95 34.78 -5.67
N VAL A 423 -4.70 34.62 -5.25
CA VAL A 423 -4.08 33.36 -4.83
C VAL A 423 -3.29 33.61 -3.55
N GLU A 424 -3.77 33.07 -2.44
CA GLU A 424 -3.30 33.38 -1.08
C GLU A 424 -2.90 32.10 -0.33
N LEU A 425 -1.92 32.22 0.57
CA LEU A 425 -1.45 31.14 1.43
C LEU A 425 -1.72 31.45 2.91
N TYR A 426 -2.30 30.49 3.62
CA TYR A 426 -2.64 30.60 5.03
C TYR A 426 -1.93 29.57 5.90
N LEU A 427 -1.53 29.97 7.11
CA LEU A 427 -1.06 29.11 8.19
C LEU A 427 -1.89 29.36 9.46
N LYS A 428 -2.62 28.34 9.93
CA LYS A 428 -3.48 28.41 11.15
C LYS A 428 -4.37 29.67 11.15
N ASP A 429 -5.12 29.85 10.07
CA ASP A 429 -6.04 30.97 9.81
C ASP A 429 -5.41 32.36 9.55
N ASN A 430 -4.09 32.50 9.59
CA ASN A 430 -3.42 33.75 9.23
C ASN A 430 -2.91 33.69 7.79
N GLU A 431 -3.21 34.72 6.99
CA GLU A 431 -2.55 34.93 5.71
C GLU A 431 -1.05 35.13 5.95
N VAL A 432 -0.22 34.33 5.28
CA VAL A 432 1.25 34.37 5.40
C VAL A 432 1.94 34.82 4.11
N ALA A 433 1.28 34.67 2.96
CA ALA A 433 1.77 35.14 1.66
C ALA A 433 0.61 35.28 0.66
N THR A 434 0.79 36.16 -0.34
CA THR A 434 -0.13 36.38 -1.46
C THR A 434 0.70 36.54 -2.73
N LEU A 435 0.26 35.93 -3.84
CA LEU A 435 0.95 36.06 -5.13
C LEU A 435 0.62 37.38 -5.82
N GLU A 436 1.65 38.10 -6.26
CA GLU A 436 1.51 39.36 -7.01
C GLU A 436 1.42 39.15 -8.53
N SER A 437 1.75 37.95 -9.01
CA SER A 437 1.65 37.51 -10.40
C SER A 437 1.20 36.05 -10.45
N PHE A 438 0.50 35.67 -11.51
CA PHE A 438 0.03 34.30 -11.76
C PHE A 438 0.85 33.59 -12.86
N ASP A 439 1.98 34.17 -13.28
CA ASP A 439 2.89 33.56 -14.26
C ASP A 439 3.63 32.33 -13.68
N GLU A 440 3.92 32.35 -12.38
CA GLU A 440 4.52 31.26 -11.61
C GLU A 440 3.75 31.11 -10.29
N LEU A 441 3.21 29.92 -10.03
CA LEU A 441 2.38 29.62 -8.87
C LEU A 441 3.22 28.88 -7.80
N GLU A 442 4.05 29.65 -7.08
CA GLU A 442 4.95 29.13 -6.04
C GLU A 442 4.98 30.02 -4.80
N PHE A 443 4.95 29.39 -3.62
CA PHE A 443 5.28 30.05 -2.34
C PHE A 443 6.58 29.46 -1.77
N SER A 444 7.54 30.31 -1.40
CA SER A 444 8.82 29.94 -0.78
C SER A 444 8.90 30.34 0.69
N ASP A 445 10.03 30.03 1.34
CA ASP A 445 10.36 30.40 2.72
C ASP A 445 9.37 29.89 3.78
N LEU A 446 8.78 28.72 3.53
CA LEU A 446 7.82 28.06 4.42
C LEU A 446 8.53 27.34 5.59
N GLN A 447 7.86 27.32 6.75
CA GLN A 447 8.23 26.45 7.87
C GLN A 447 7.96 24.99 7.52
N SER A 448 8.92 24.10 7.82
CA SER A 448 8.82 22.66 7.55
C SER A 448 7.79 21.99 8.47
N ASN A 449 7.28 20.80 8.10
CA ASN A 449 6.30 20.05 8.90
C ASN A 449 5.08 20.88 9.38
N ASN A 450 4.61 21.83 8.55
CA ASN A 450 3.45 22.65 8.85
C ASN A 450 2.37 22.46 7.77
N LEU A 451 1.12 22.42 8.21
CA LEU A 451 -0.06 22.35 7.35
C LEU A 451 -0.45 23.76 6.89
N TYR A 452 -0.41 23.98 5.58
CA TYR A 452 -0.82 25.23 4.93
C TYR A 452 -2.10 25.03 4.12
N GLU A 453 -2.78 26.14 3.81
CA GLU A 453 -3.96 26.19 2.95
C GLU A 453 -3.77 27.22 1.85
N ILE A 454 -3.87 26.78 0.59
CA ILE A 454 -3.94 27.64 -0.59
C ILE A 454 -5.41 28.02 -0.80
N ARG A 455 -5.70 29.31 -0.99
CA ARG A 455 -7.01 29.83 -1.36
C ARG A 455 -6.93 30.54 -2.69
N VAL A 456 -7.86 30.21 -3.60
CA VAL A 456 -7.96 30.84 -4.92
C VAL A 456 -9.37 31.37 -5.11
N VAL A 457 -9.46 32.62 -5.57
CA VAL A 457 -10.70 33.30 -5.91
C VAL A 457 -10.75 33.53 -7.42
N TYR A 458 -11.79 33.04 -8.10
CA TYR A 458 -12.02 33.22 -9.54
C TYR A 458 -13.38 33.88 -9.79
N LEU A 459 -13.42 34.95 -10.58
CA LEU A 459 -14.62 35.72 -10.88
C LEU A 459 -15.19 35.32 -12.25
N TYR A 460 -16.51 35.20 -12.41
CA TYR A 460 -17.15 34.90 -13.70
C TYR A 460 -18.56 35.53 -13.84
N ASP A 461 -19.02 35.81 -15.07
CA ASP A 461 -20.38 36.29 -15.37
C ASP A 461 -21.03 35.49 -16.51
N LEU A 462 -22.11 34.77 -16.21
CA LEU A 462 -22.83 33.91 -17.17
C LEU A 462 -23.81 34.66 -18.06
N ASN A 463 -23.86 36.00 -18.01
CA ASN A 463 -24.74 36.87 -18.80
C ASN A 463 -26.21 36.42 -18.80
N ASP A 464 -26.65 35.81 -17.69
CA ASP A 464 -28.00 35.31 -17.45
C ASP A 464 -28.88 36.36 -16.73
N GLY A 465 -28.26 37.41 -16.19
CA GLY A 465 -28.88 38.49 -15.45
C GLY A 465 -28.47 38.58 -13.98
N GLU A 466 -27.69 37.61 -13.47
CA GLU A 466 -27.29 37.56 -12.05
C GLU A 466 -25.98 38.32 -11.74
N GLY A 467 -25.24 38.75 -12.79
CA GLY A 467 -23.99 39.51 -12.67
C GLY A 467 -22.77 38.65 -12.31
N THR A 468 -21.69 39.30 -11.86
CA THR A 468 -20.43 38.63 -11.50
C THR A 468 -20.58 37.77 -10.25
N GLN A 469 -20.12 36.53 -10.34
CA GLN A 469 -20.13 35.49 -9.31
C GLN A 469 -18.70 35.07 -8.95
N GLU A 470 -18.52 34.48 -7.77
CA GLU A 470 -17.23 34.03 -7.25
C GLU A 470 -17.17 32.50 -7.14
N LEU A 471 -16.04 31.92 -7.55
CA LEU A 471 -15.66 30.54 -7.28
C LEU A 471 -14.46 30.56 -6.32
N ASN A 472 -14.72 30.13 -5.08
CA ASN A 472 -13.72 30.04 -4.01
C ASN A 472 -13.28 28.59 -3.84
N ILE A 473 -12.00 28.29 -4.11
CA ILE A 473 -11.42 26.96 -3.94
C ILE A 473 -10.30 27.01 -2.92
N THR A 474 -10.28 26.01 -2.03
CA THR A 474 -9.24 25.85 -1.02
C THR A 474 -8.60 24.47 -1.11
N LYS A 475 -7.29 24.38 -0.94
CA LYS A 475 -6.58 23.10 -0.87
C LYS A 475 -5.49 23.16 0.19
N THR A 476 -5.43 22.14 1.03
CA THR A 476 -4.41 22.03 2.08
C THR A 476 -3.27 21.12 1.63
N PHE A 477 -2.04 21.46 2.04
CA PHE A 477 -0.85 20.62 1.90
C PHE A 477 0.04 20.74 3.13
N GLU A 478 0.94 19.80 3.33
CA GLU A 478 1.90 19.82 4.43
C GLU A 478 3.32 19.85 3.85
N THR A 479 4.13 20.84 4.21
CA THR A 479 5.55 20.87 3.82
C THR A 479 6.28 19.64 4.37
N LEU A 480 7.25 19.12 3.63
CA LEU A 480 8.05 17.99 4.07
C LEU A 480 8.84 18.29 5.35
N THR A 481 9.12 17.27 6.14
CA THR A 481 9.92 17.42 7.37
C THR A 481 11.41 17.53 7.05
N LYS A 482 12.13 18.34 7.82
CA LYS A 482 13.61 18.26 7.87
C LYS A 482 14.03 17.05 8.71
N ALA A 483 15.08 16.36 8.28
CA ALA A 483 15.63 15.19 8.95
C ALA A 483 16.37 15.57 10.24
N THR A 484 16.12 14.81 11.30
CA THR A 484 16.83 14.97 12.58
C THR A 484 18.31 14.59 12.43
N PRO A 485 19.27 15.45 12.83
CA PRO A 485 20.69 15.11 12.81
C PRO A 485 21.04 13.95 13.76
N THR A 486 22.09 13.19 13.43
CA THR A 486 22.68 12.19 14.34
C THR A 486 24.13 12.54 14.69
N LEU A 487 24.56 12.23 15.91
CA LEU A 487 25.90 12.51 16.46
C LEU A 487 26.45 11.28 17.19
N GLU A 488 27.65 10.85 16.82
CA GLU A 488 28.39 9.76 17.49
C GLU A 488 29.87 10.14 17.68
N ILE A 489 30.47 9.69 18.79
CA ILE A 489 31.92 9.79 19.02
C ILE A 489 32.55 8.48 18.54
N ILE A 490 33.50 8.57 17.60
CA ILE A 490 34.13 7.43 16.93
C ILE A 490 35.67 7.54 17.00
N ASP A 491 36.38 6.54 16.48
CA ASP A 491 37.84 6.55 16.28
C ASP A 491 38.66 7.01 17.49
N ILE A 492 38.30 6.46 18.66
CA ILE A 492 38.97 6.79 19.91
C ILE A 492 40.36 6.17 19.93
N LEU A 493 41.36 6.98 20.25
CA LEU A 493 42.72 6.55 20.50
C LEU A 493 43.20 7.16 21.82
N GLU A 494 43.49 6.30 22.78
CA GLU A 494 44.02 6.66 24.08
C GLU A 494 45.54 6.48 24.16
N THR A 495 46.20 7.43 24.83
CA THR A 495 47.58 7.31 25.32
C THR A 495 47.60 7.49 26.83
N GLN A 496 48.74 7.25 27.48
CA GLN A 496 48.87 7.49 28.93
C GLN A 496 48.43 8.90 29.36
N GLU A 497 48.59 9.90 28.49
CA GLU A 497 48.39 11.31 28.82
C GLU A 497 47.42 12.03 27.88
N SER A 498 46.76 11.32 26.97
CA SER A 498 45.84 11.95 26.03
C SER A 498 44.74 11.01 25.55
N VAL A 499 43.66 11.60 25.05
CA VAL A 499 42.67 10.91 24.24
C VAL A 499 42.36 11.73 23.01
N SER A 500 42.39 11.10 21.85
CA SER A 500 41.86 11.63 20.61
C SER A 500 40.62 10.86 20.17
N PHE A 501 39.73 11.51 19.43
CA PHE A 501 38.49 10.92 18.94
C PHE A 501 38.07 11.63 17.65
N ASP A 502 37.12 11.09 16.90
CA ASP A 502 36.45 11.81 15.83
C ASP A 502 34.93 11.84 16.05
N LEU A 503 34.21 12.63 15.25
CA LEU A 503 32.75 12.76 15.33
C LEU A 503 32.12 12.37 13.99
N ASP A 504 31.19 11.41 14.02
CA ASP A 504 30.29 11.15 12.90
C ASP A 504 29.01 11.97 13.08
N ILE A 505 28.87 13.02 12.26
CA ILE A 505 27.69 13.90 12.24
C ILE A 505 26.99 13.72 10.91
N LYS A 506 25.73 13.25 10.95
CA LYS A 506 24.86 13.17 9.77
C LYS A 506 23.77 14.21 9.90
N ASP A 507 23.99 15.36 9.28
CA ASP A 507 23.06 16.47 9.16
C ASP A 507 22.82 16.78 7.67
N ILE A 508 21.85 16.09 7.07
CA ILE A 508 21.60 16.15 5.62
C ILE A 508 21.01 17.51 5.19
N ASP A 509 20.30 18.19 6.11
CA ASP A 509 19.63 19.47 5.85
C ASP A 509 20.41 20.68 6.41
N GLN A 510 21.60 20.45 7.00
CA GLN A 510 22.51 21.48 7.54
C GLN A 510 21.83 22.42 8.54
N VAL A 511 21.05 21.85 9.47
CA VAL A 511 20.18 22.58 10.40
C VAL A 511 20.80 22.84 11.77
N GLY A 512 22.02 22.37 12.04
CA GLY A 512 22.66 22.51 13.34
C GLY A 512 24.17 22.72 13.36
N GLU A 513 24.70 22.81 14.57
CA GLU A 513 26.12 22.99 14.85
C GLU A 513 26.52 22.39 16.22
N ILE A 514 27.82 22.08 16.37
CA ILE A 514 28.39 21.67 17.66
C ILE A 514 28.41 22.90 18.58
N THR A 515 27.96 22.71 19.82
CA THR A 515 27.93 23.79 20.83
C THR A 515 28.98 23.60 21.90
N THR A 516 29.26 22.36 22.34
CA THR A 516 30.29 22.08 23.33
C THR A 516 30.97 20.73 23.10
N ILE A 517 32.25 20.66 23.46
CA ILE A 517 33.02 19.43 23.60
C ILE A 517 33.77 19.51 24.92
N SER A 518 33.53 18.57 25.84
CA SER A 518 34.07 18.62 27.20
C SER A 518 34.51 17.25 27.70
N LEU A 519 35.52 17.24 28.56
CA LEU A 519 36.05 16.05 29.21
C LEU A 519 35.77 16.11 30.71
N TYR A 520 35.24 15.02 31.26
CA TYR A 520 34.94 14.88 32.68
C TYR A 520 35.73 13.71 33.30
N ARG A 521 36.02 13.80 34.59
CA ARG A 521 36.52 12.69 35.41
C ARG A 521 35.59 12.52 36.60
N GLY A 522 34.76 11.49 36.58
CA GLY A 522 33.58 11.42 37.43
C GLY A 522 32.65 12.61 37.15
N ASP A 523 32.24 13.32 38.19
CA ASP A 523 31.38 14.51 38.06
C ASP A 523 32.18 15.82 37.86
N GLN A 524 33.52 15.77 37.86
CA GLN A 524 34.36 16.96 37.74
C GLN A 524 34.71 17.23 36.28
N LEU A 525 34.42 18.46 35.80
CA LEU A 525 34.92 18.95 34.52
C LEU A 525 36.45 19.06 34.57
N VAL A 526 37.12 18.37 33.64
CA VAL A 526 38.57 18.42 33.45
C VAL A 526 38.92 19.54 32.48
N GLU A 527 38.28 19.54 31.32
CA GLU A 527 38.54 20.52 30.25
C GLU A 527 37.30 20.70 29.38
N SER A 528 37.14 21.89 28.79
CA SER A 528 36.16 22.19 27.75
C SER A 528 36.88 22.89 26.61
N LEU A 529 36.72 22.41 25.38
CA LEU A 529 37.45 22.93 24.23
C LEU A 529 36.89 24.28 23.79
N GLU A 530 37.75 25.30 23.68
CA GLU A 530 37.36 26.60 23.11
C GLU A 530 37.24 26.53 21.57
N ASP A 531 38.11 25.73 20.93
CA ASP A 531 38.05 25.44 19.50
C ASP A 531 37.37 24.08 19.28
N LEU A 532 36.12 24.12 18.81
CA LEU A 532 35.28 22.93 18.57
C LEU A 532 35.68 22.13 17.33
N SER A 533 36.72 22.55 16.59
CA SER A 533 37.36 21.74 15.54
C SER A 533 38.39 20.77 16.11
N LEU A 534 38.87 20.99 17.34
CA LEU A 534 39.80 20.10 18.01
C LEU A 534 39.13 18.79 18.43
N ARG A 535 39.94 17.74 18.52
CA ARG A 535 39.53 16.34 18.65
C ARG A 535 40.41 15.58 19.66
N THR A 536 41.07 16.32 20.54
CA THR A 536 42.14 15.82 21.40
C THR A 536 42.08 16.48 22.77
N PHE A 537 42.27 15.70 23.82
CA PHE A 537 42.56 16.18 25.17
C PHE A 537 43.93 15.65 25.59
N GLU A 538 44.78 16.52 26.13
CA GLU A 538 46.18 16.23 26.45
C GLU A 538 46.45 16.44 27.96
N ASN A 539 47.63 16.02 28.44
CA ASN A 539 48.05 16.13 29.85
C ASN A 539 47.11 15.44 30.86
N LEU A 540 46.51 14.32 30.44
CA LEU A 540 45.67 13.48 31.28
C LEU A 540 46.51 12.64 32.24
N LEU A 541 45.93 12.26 33.38
CA LEU A 541 46.52 11.25 34.24
C LEU A 541 46.32 9.86 33.63
N SER A 542 47.35 9.01 33.66
CA SER A 542 47.31 7.62 33.21
C SER A 542 46.46 6.73 34.13
N ASN A 543 45.95 5.61 33.61
CA ASN A 543 45.05 4.69 34.34
C ASN A 543 43.85 5.38 35.01
N ASN A 544 43.32 6.43 34.39
CA ASN A 544 42.14 7.14 34.87
C ASN A 544 41.02 7.04 33.84
N GLU A 545 39.80 6.99 34.34
CA GLU A 545 38.60 6.97 33.52
C GLU A 545 38.10 8.40 33.28
N TYR A 546 37.81 8.71 32.03
CA TYR A 546 37.30 10.00 31.59
C TYR A 546 36.02 9.80 30.76
N THR A 547 35.14 10.80 30.79
CA THR A 547 33.93 10.86 29.96
C THR A 547 34.05 12.03 29.00
N ILE A 548 34.11 11.75 27.71
CA ILE A 548 33.98 12.78 26.67
C ILE A 548 32.48 13.04 26.48
N LYS A 549 32.08 14.30 26.48
CA LYS A 549 30.70 14.74 26.22
C LYS A 549 30.70 15.77 25.10
N VAL A 550 29.84 15.57 24.10
CA VAL A 550 29.63 16.49 22.98
C VAL A 550 28.17 16.89 22.91
N GLU A 551 27.90 18.18 22.74
CA GLU A 551 26.56 18.75 22.56
C GLU A 551 26.41 19.40 21.19
N TYR A 552 25.26 19.18 20.55
CA TYR A 552 24.92 19.68 19.21
C TYR A 552 23.51 20.29 19.23
N ALA A 553 23.37 21.52 18.74
CA ALA A 553 22.10 22.23 18.69
C ALA A 553 21.61 22.32 17.24
N TYR A 554 20.31 22.12 17.01
CA TYR A 554 19.73 22.17 15.66
C TYR A 554 18.30 22.74 15.65
N ASN A 555 17.89 23.33 14.54
CA ASN A 555 16.54 23.89 14.35
C ASN A 555 15.91 23.35 13.06
N LEU A 556 14.85 22.56 13.17
CA LEU A 556 14.18 21.94 12.02
C LEU A 556 13.33 22.93 11.19
N ASN A 557 13.29 24.21 11.58
CA ASN A 557 12.41 25.23 11.02
C ASN A 557 10.92 24.82 11.04
N ASP A 558 10.52 24.07 12.07
CA ASP A 558 9.15 23.54 12.27
C ASP A 558 8.26 24.48 13.11
N GLY A 559 8.81 25.62 13.53
CA GLY A 559 8.16 26.58 14.42
C GLY A 559 8.23 26.23 15.91
N LEU A 560 8.90 25.13 16.30
CA LEU A 560 9.04 24.68 17.70
C LEU A 560 10.34 25.13 18.37
N GLY A 561 11.30 25.64 17.60
CA GLY A 561 12.54 26.24 18.10
C GLY A 561 13.78 25.34 18.00
N VAL A 562 14.77 25.58 18.87
CA VAL A 562 16.05 24.86 18.87
C VAL A 562 15.98 23.62 19.74
N TYR A 563 16.42 22.49 19.20
CA TYR A 563 16.59 21.21 19.88
C TYR A 563 18.06 20.97 20.24
N ASN A 564 18.32 20.11 21.23
CA ASN A 564 19.68 19.74 21.64
C ASN A 564 19.85 18.21 21.62
N LEU A 565 20.95 17.76 21.03
CA LEU A 565 21.45 16.39 21.09
C LEU A 565 22.74 16.38 21.90
N ASN A 566 22.99 15.32 22.67
CA ASN A 566 24.29 15.10 23.26
C ASN A 566 24.65 13.61 23.21
N THR A 567 25.95 13.34 23.16
CA THR A 567 26.50 11.99 23.26
C THR A 567 27.66 11.98 24.24
N THR A 568 27.88 10.84 24.87
CA THR A 568 28.96 10.64 25.83
C THR A 568 29.62 9.30 25.62
N ILE A 569 30.94 9.24 25.77
CA ILE A 569 31.71 7.99 25.79
C ILE A 569 32.70 7.98 26.95
N VAL A 570 32.83 6.82 27.59
CA VAL A 570 33.78 6.60 28.68
C VAL A 570 35.04 5.97 28.10
N VAL A 571 36.17 6.57 28.38
CA VAL A 571 37.51 6.15 27.94
C VAL A 571 38.40 6.00 29.17
N ARG A 572 39.39 5.11 29.10
CA ARG A 572 40.38 4.96 30.17
C ARG A 572 41.77 5.07 29.57
N THR A 573 42.55 6.04 30.05
CA THR A 573 43.96 6.14 29.67
C THR A 573 44.71 4.89 30.13
N PRO A 574 45.55 4.26 29.29
CA PRO A 574 46.26 3.04 29.66
C PRO A 574 47.28 3.28 30.78
N ILE A 575 47.70 2.19 31.44
CA ILE A 575 48.76 2.24 32.46
C ILE A 575 50.12 2.56 31.82
N LEU A 576 50.42 1.91 30.69
CA LEU A 576 51.63 2.08 29.88
C LEU A 576 51.25 2.27 28.42
N ASN A 577 52.07 3.02 27.67
CA ASN A 577 51.93 3.11 26.22
C ASN A 577 52.30 1.77 25.57
N GLY A 578 51.57 1.38 24.53
CA GLY A 578 51.71 0.09 23.83
C GLY A 578 50.60 -0.90 24.17
N GLU A 579 50.51 -1.99 23.41
CA GLU A 579 49.46 -3.02 23.58
C GLU A 579 49.97 -4.27 24.32
N GLY A 580 51.26 -4.29 24.68
CA GLY A 580 51.90 -5.45 25.30
C GLY A 580 52.08 -6.64 24.36
N SER A 581 52.00 -6.44 23.04
CA SER A 581 52.28 -7.46 22.03
C SER A 581 53.76 -7.44 21.63
N SER A 582 54.23 -8.48 20.94
CA SER A 582 55.64 -8.53 20.50
C SER A 582 56.02 -7.42 19.49
N HIS A 583 55.06 -6.91 18.73
CA HIS A 583 55.29 -5.84 17.74
C HIS A 583 55.02 -4.45 18.32
N ASN A 584 54.21 -4.36 19.38
CA ASN A 584 53.88 -3.14 20.09
C ASN A 584 53.95 -3.37 21.61
N PRO A 585 55.18 -3.51 22.17
CA PRO A 585 55.37 -3.82 23.58
C PRO A 585 54.95 -2.64 24.46
N TYR A 586 54.63 -2.92 25.72
CA TYR A 586 54.49 -1.87 26.72
C TYR A 586 55.83 -1.17 26.92
N LEU A 587 55.84 0.14 26.69
CA LEU A 587 57.02 0.98 26.76
C LEU A 587 57.17 1.56 28.16
N ILE A 588 58.39 1.49 28.69
CA ILE A 588 58.74 2.03 30.01
C ILE A 588 59.75 3.16 29.78
N TYR A 589 59.32 4.40 30.02
CA TYR A 589 60.13 5.59 29.79
C TYR A 589 60.80 6.12 31.05
N ASN A 590 60.23 5.85 32.22
CA ASN A 590 60.65 6.42 33.50
C ASN A 590 60.38 5.45 34.68
N GLU A 591 60.78 5.87 35.88
CA GLU A 591 60.68 5.06 37.10
C GLU A 591 59.23 4.81 37.52
N ILE A 592 58.32 5.75 37.23
CA ILE A 592 56.89 5.61 37.53
C ILE A 592 56.27 4.54 36.64
N ASP A 593 56.57 4.54 35.35
CA ASP A 593 56.18 3.47 34.42
C ASP A 593 56.65 2.10 34.92
N PHE A 594 57.91 2.03 35.39
CA PHE A 594 58.47 0.79 35.91
C PHE A 594 57.79 0.33 37.22
N MET A 595 57.51 1.25 38.14
CA MET A 595 56.76 0.93 39.37
C MET A 595 55.32 0.49 39.06
N ASN A 596 54.71 1.05 38.01
CA ASN A 596 53.37 0.68 37.56
C ASN A 596 53.27 -0.75 37.00
N LEU A 597 54.40 -1.42 36.73
CA LEU A 597 54.41 -2.86 36.43
C LEU A 597 53.72 -3.67 37.53
N SER A 598 53.82 -3.24 38.79
CA SER A 598 53.13 -3.88 39.92
C SER A 598 51.59 -3.85 39.83
N LEU A 599 51.01 -2.98 39.01
CA LEU A 599 49.58 -2.84 38.80
C LEU A 599 49.02 -3.83 37.76
N PHE A 600 49.88 -4.49 36.98
CA PHE A 600 49.44 -5.47 35.99
C PHE A 600 49.00 -6.76 36.70
N ASP A 601 47.81 -7.26 36.33
CA ASP A 601 47.34 -8.58 36.76
C ASP A 601 48.04 -9.66 35.92
N TYR A 602 49.15 -10.13 36.45
CA TYR A 602 49.99 -11.13 35.81
C TYR A 602 49.39 -12.55 35.78
N SER A 603 48.17 -12.77 36.28
CA SER A 603 47.60 -14.11 36.42
C SER A 603 47.37 -14.89 35.10
N SER A 604 47.50 -14.24 33.92
CA SER A 604 47.27 -14.91 32.63
C SER A 604 47.94 -14.33 31.37
N SER A 605 48.75 -13.25 31.45
CA SER A 605 49.20 -12.51 30.25
C SER A 605 50.69 -12.71 29.89
N ASN A 606 50.96 -13.26 28.70
CA ASN A 606 52.28 -13.24 28.05
C ASN A 606 52.55 -11.88 27.39
N SER A 607 52.60 -10.82 28.18
CA SER A 607 52.82 -9.45 27.69
C SER A 607 54.30 -9.17 27.41
N TYR A 608 54.57 -8.26 26.48
CA TYR A 608 55.92 -7.81 26.14
C TYR A 608 56.14 -6.41 26.71
N PHE A 609 57.23 -6.23 27.45
CA PHE A 609 57.66 -4.97 28.05
C PHE A 609 59.03 -4.59 27.51
N LYS A 610 59.27 -3.30 27.28
CA LYS A 610 60.54 -2.80 26.76
C LYS A 610 60.96 -1.50 27.45
N LEU A 611 62.18 -1.47 27.99
CA LEU A 611 62.78 -0.22 28.48
C LEU A 611 63.16 0.67 27.29
N VAL A 612 62.74 1.93 27.35
CA VAL A 612 63.10 2.95 26.35
C VAL A 612 64.31 3.75 26.82
N ASN A 613 64.38 4.06 28.11
CA ASN A 613 65.44 4.85 28.73
C ASN A 613 66.13 4.07 29.86
N ASP A 614 67.33 4.54 30.22
CA ASP A 614 67.91 4.20 31.52
C ASP A 614 67.02 4.77 32.63
N LEU A 615 66.92 4.05 33.74
CA LEU A 615 66.12 4.42 34.90
C LEU A 615 67.03 4.73 36.09
N ASP A 616 66.74 5.80 36.82
CA ASP A 616 67.49 6.23 38.01
C ASP A 616 66.57 6.30 39.24
N PHE A 617 66.73 5.33 40.14
CA PHE A 617 65.90 5.19 41.34
C PHE A 617 66.37 6.03 42.53
N LEU A 618 67.29 6.99 42.36
CA LEU A 618 67.85 7.79 43.47
C LEU A 618 66.77 8.45 44.36
N ASP A 619 65.71 8.96 43.76
CA ASP A 619 64.61 9.66 44.45
C ASP A 619 63.35 8.78 44.63
N TYR A 620 63.41 7.50 44.24
CA TYR A 620 62.26 6.60 44.22
C TYR A 620 62.45 5.38 45.12
N GLN A 621 61.38 5.01 45.83
CA GLN A 621 61.35 3.78 46.62
C GLN A 621 60.66 2.68 45.81
N PHE A 622 61.43 1.71 45.34
CA PHE A 622 60.90 0.59 44.57
C PHE A 622 60.33 -0.51 45.46
N SER A 623 59.17 -1.05 45.07
CA SER A 623 58.58 -2.25 45.65
C SER A 623 58.63 -3.39 44.64
N TYR A 624 58.89 -4.61 45.11
CA TYR A 624 59.01 -5.79 44.25
C TYR A 624 57.76 -6.05 43.40
N ILE A 625 57.97 -6.68 42.25
CA ILE A 625 56.92 -7.18 41.36
C ILE A 625 56.72 -8.66 41.67
N ASN A 626 55.47 -9.07 41.98
CA ASN A 626 55.20 -10.44 42.45
C ASN A 626 55.53 -11.51 41.40
N ASN A 627 54.98 -11.39 40.20
CA ASN A 627 55.14 -12.40 39.16
C ASN A 627 55.38 -11.74 37.81
N LEU A 628 56.24 -12.34 36.97
CA LEU A 628 56.40 -11.99 35.56
C LEU A 628 56.17 -13.25 34.71
N TYR A 629 55.10 -13.27 33.91
CA TYR A 629 54.82 -14.37 32.97
C TYR A 629 55.24 -14.04 31.53
N GLY A 630 55.39 -12.76 31.22
CA GLY A 630 55.70 -12.25 29.89
C GLY A 630 57.19 -12.08 29.59
N TYR A 631 57.47 -11.31 28.55
CA TYR A 631 58.81 -10.99 28.07
C TYR A 631 59.19 -9.57 28.48
N PHE A 632 60.36 -9.40 29.10
CA PHE A 632 60.90 -8.10 29.46
C PHE A 632 62.23 -7.88 28.74
N ASP A 633 62.25 -6.95 27.79
CA ASP A 633 63.47 -6.49 27.12
C ASP A 633 64.00 -5.24 27.80
N GLY A 634 65.13 -5.40 28.49
CA GLY A 634 65.88 -4.29 29.04
C GLY A 634 66.50 -3.41 27.96
N ASN A 635 66.57 -3.86 26.70
CA ASN A 635 67.04 -3.08 25.55
C ASN A 635 68.41 -2.42 25.78
N ASP A 636 69.29 -3.18 26.44
CA ASP A 636 70.63 -2.80 26.91
C ASP A 636 70.64 -1.57 27.85
N LYS A 637 69.49 -1.24 28.46
CA LYS A 637 69.34 -0.14 29.41
C LYS A 637 69.76 -0.54 30.81
N THR A 638 69.96 0.49 31.63
CA THR A 638 70.41 0.37 33.01
C THR A 638 69.31 0.78 33.97
N ILE A 639 69.07 -0.03 34.99
CA ILE A 639 68.37 0.36 36.20
C ILE A 639 69.44 0.70 37.25
N ALA A 640 69.62 1.99 37.52
CA ALA A 640 70.64 2.51 38.41
C ALA A 640 70.04 2.94 39.76
N ASN A 641 70.92 3.00 40.77
CA ASN A 641 70.60 3.45 42.12
C ASN A 641 69.39 2.75 42.77
N LEU A 642 69.12 1.51 42.36
CA LEU A 642 68.04 0.72 42.94
C LEU A 642 68.41 0.31 44.37
N THR A 643 67.56 0.61 45.34
CA THR A 643 67.82 0.27 46.75
C THR A 643 66.84 -0.79 47.26
N PHE A 644 67.37 -1.89 47.79
CA PHE A 644 66.56 -2.90 48.47
C PHE A 644 66.45 -2.61 49.97
N ASP A 645 65.21 -2.55 50.48
CA ASP A 645 64.91 -2.40 51.90
C ASP A 645 64.51 -3.76 52.52
N LEU A 646 65.42 -4.35 53.29
CA LEU A 646 65.21 -5.64 53.96
C LEU A 646 64.57 -5.54 55.36
N ALA A 647 64.18 -4.35 55.82
CA ALA A 647 63.51 -4.18 57.12
C ALA A 647 62.02 -4.62 57.08
N SER A 648 61.44 -4.70 55.89
CA SER A 648 60.10 -5.23 55.66
C SER A 648 60.09 -6.74 55.89
N SER A 649 59.03 -7.29 56.49
CA SER A 649 58.96 -8.69 56.98
C SER A 649 58.98 -9.79 55.91
N SER A 650 59.45 -9.52 54.69
CA SER A 650 59.47 -10.48 53.58
C SER A 650 60.72 -11.35 53.63
N SER A 651 60.54 -12.66 53.51
CA SER A 651 61.65 -13.60 53.34
C SER A 651 62.19 -13.66 51.92
N LYS A 652 61.56 -12.98 50.95
CA LYS A 652 61.92 -13.03 49.52
C LYS A 652 62.11 -11.61 48.99
N THR A 653 63.26 -11.32 48.39
CA THR A 653 63.60 -9.98 47.91
C THR A 653 64.31 -10.02 46.54
N GLY A 654 63.80 -9.22 45.61
CA GLY A 654 64.31 -9.01 44.25
C GLY A 654 63.41 -8.04 43.47
N ILE A 655 63.80 -7.67 42.25
CA ILE A 655 62.91 -6.90 41.35
C ILE A 655 61.64 -7.70 41.05
N PHE A 656 61.81 -8.97 40.67
CA PHE A 656 60.72 -9.93 40.45
C PHE A 656 60.78 -11.07 41.47
N ILE A 657 59.67 -11.45 42.11
CA ILE A 657 59.67 -12.57 43.05
C ILE A 657 59.62 -13.90 42.31
N ASN A 658 58.72 -14.07 41.33
CA ASN A 658 58.67 -15.27 40.49
C ASN A 658 58.67 -14.87 39.01
N MET A 659 59.50 -15.52 38.21
CA MET A 659 59.51 -15.34 36.76
C MET A 659 59.18 -16.65 36.06
N TYR A 660 58.19 -16.63 35.17
CA TYR A 660 57.77 -17.75 34.32
C TYR A 660 58.05 -17.49 32.83
N GLY A 661 58.27 -16.23 32.44
CA GLY A 661 58.59 -15.83 31.06
C GLY A 661 60.09 -15.61 30.83
N SER A 662 60.47 -14.47 30.25
CA SER A 662 61.88 -14.16 30.04
C SER A 662 62.25 -12.72 30.29
N ILE A 663 63.49 -12.50 30.72
CA ILE A 663 64.09 -11.18 30.89
C ILE A 663 65.42 -11.17 30.14
N GLU A 664 65.67 -10.13 29.35
CA GLU A 664 66.92 -9.98 28.64
C GLU A 664 67.48 -8.56 28.54
N ASN A 665 68.77 -8.46 28.20
CA ASN A 665 69.46 -7.22 27.81
C ASN A 665 69.35 -6.11 28.87
N LEU A 666 69.67 -6.41 30.12
CA LEU A 666 69.45 -5.47 31.23
C LEU A 666 70.68 -5.35 32.13
N ASN A 667 71.04 -4.11 32.44
CA ASN A 667 72.06 -3.77 33.42
C ASN A 667 71.39 -3.32 34.73
N ILE A 668 71.86 -3.83 35.86
CA ILE A 668 71.28 -3.54 37.19
C ILE A 668 72.39 -3.11 38.13
N PHE A 669 72.30 -1.87 38.62
CA PHE A 669 73.17 -1.34 39.68
C PHE A 669 72.34 -1.08 40.91
N ALA A 670 72.55 -1.91 41.94
CA ALA A 670 71.73 -1.90 43.13
C ALA A 670 72.56 -1.86 44.43
N SER A 671 71.92 -1.45 45.52
CA SER A 671 72.49 -1.38 46.86
C SER A 671 71.41 -1.66 47.93
N PHE A 672 71.77 -1.60 49.21
CA PHE A 672 70.88 -1.86 50.35
C PHE A 672 70.84 -0.66 51.30
N ILE A 673 69.67 -0.37 51.88
CA ILE A 673 69.52 0.67 52.92
C ILE A 673 69.37 0.07 54.33
N ASN A 674 68.67 -1.06 54.46
CA ASN A 674 68.53 -1.81 55.71
C ASN A 674 69.07 -3.22 55.52
N ASP A 675 70.04 -3.60 56.36
CA ASP A 675 70.79 -4.84 56.25
C ASP A 675 70.44 -5.89 57.32
N ASN A 676 69.60 -5.56 58.29
CA ASN A 676 69.22 -6.46 59.38
C ASN A 676 67.88 -7.16 59.11
N VAL A 677 67.92 -8.42 58.70
CA VAL A 677 66.75 -9.25 58.38
C VAL A 677 66.33 -10.07 59.60
N LYS A 678 65.07 -9.96 60.03
CA LYS A 678 64.55 -10.69 61.22
C LYS A 678 64.09 -12.13 60.93
N THR A 679 63.93 -12.47 59.66
CA THR A 679 63.44 -13.76 59.14
C THR A 679 64.44 -14.35 58.15
N SER A 680 64.17 -15.55 57.61
CA SER A 680 64.96 -16.08 56.51
C SER A 680 64.99 -15.12 55.33
N LEU A 681 66.04 -15.22 54.50
CA LEU A 681 66.23 -14.42 53.30
C LEU A 681 66.48 -15.32 52.09
N ASP A 682 65.71 -15.13 51.02
CA ASP A 682 65.97 -15.59 49.66
C ASP A 682 66.12 -14.34 48.79
N PHE A 683 67.36 -14.06 48.36
CA PHE A 683 67.70 -12.86 47.61
C PHE A 683 68.25 -13.18 46.22
N GLY A 684 67.67 -12.50 45.23
CA GLY A 684 68.19 -12.37 43.87
C GLY A 684 67.88 -10.97 43.37
N SER A 685 68.87 -10.18 42.95
CA SER A 685 68.61 -8.77 42.62
C SER A 685 67.58 -8.63 41.49
N LEU A 686 67.64 -9.51 40.49
CA LEU A 686 66.68 -9.53 39.40
C LEU A 686 65.47 -10.40 39.73
N VAL A 687 65.67 -11.69 40.03
CA VAL A 687 64.57 -12.64 40.27
C VAL A 687 64.81 -13.49 41.50
N VAL A 688 63.83 -13.64 42.40
CA VAL A 688 63.97 -14.63 43.49
C VAL A 688 63.86 -16.06 42.97
N ASN A 689 62.78 -16.40 42.26
CA ASN A 689 62.54 -17.74 41.70
C ASN A 689 62.44 -17.67 40.16
N ASN A 690 63.46 -18.15 39.46
CA ASN A 690 63.46 -18.24 38.00
C ASN A 690 62.89 -19.59 37.54
N TYR A 691 61.73 -19.59 36.88
CA TYR A 691 61.14 -20.73 36.17
C TYR A 691 61.22 -20.60 34.64
N GLY A 692 61.79 -19.50 34.14
CA GLY A 692 61.80 -19.11 32.74
C GLY A 692 63.21 -18.95 32.17
N GLN A 693 63.45 -17.90 31.38
CA GLN A 693 64.74 -17.65 30.72
C GLN A 693 65.30 -16.27 31.08
N ILE A 694 66.53 -16.24 31.58
CA ILE A 694 67.29 -15.02 31.84
C ILE A 694 68.46 -14.99 30.86
N TYR A 695 68.58 -13.92 30.08
CA TYR A 695 69.61 -13.82 29.04
C TYR A 695 70.28 -12.44 29.03
N ASN A 696 71.60 -12.37 28.86
CA ASN A 696 72.30 -11.07 28.70
C ASN A 696 72.03 -10.08 29.85
N ILE A 697 72.22 -10.53 31.09
CA ILE A 697 72.03 -9.70 32.29
C ILE A 697 73.37 -9.37 32.92
N ASN A 698 73.55 -8.08 33.25
CA ASN A 698 74.72 -7.61 34.00
C ASN A 698 74.27 -7.04 35.35
N VAL A 699 74.77 -7.60 36.44
CA VAL A 699 74.49 -7.13 37.80
C VAL A 699 75.75 -6.57 38.43
N GLN A 700 75.64 -5.38 39.03
CA GLN A 700 76.60 -4.88 40.01
C GLN A 700 75.90 -4.60 41.34
N LEU A 701 76.42 -5.20 42.42
CA LEU A 701 75.78 -5.16 43.72
C LEU A 701 76.80 -5.24 44.86
N ASP A 702 76.73 -4.30 45.80
CA ASP A 702 77.50 -4.37 47.05
C ASP A 702 76.54 -4.63 48.22
N ALA A 703 76.83 -5.65 49.02
CA ALA A 703 75.96 -6.09 50.10
C ALA A 703 76.74 -6.39 51.39
N ASN A 704 76.22 -5.91 52.51
CA ASN A 704 76.59 -6.37 53.84
C ASN A 704 75.29 -6.63 54.59
N ILE A 705 74.93 -7.90 54.85
CA ILE A 705 73.60 -8.33 55.32
C ILE A 705 73.74 -9.17 56.59
N ASN A 706 72.93 -8.86 57.60
CA ASN A 706 72.81 -9.58 58.87
C ASN A 706 71.42 -10.24 58.97
N VAL A 707 71.37 -11.57 58.88
CA VAL A 707 70.14 -12.38 58.97
C VAL A 707 70.01 -12.95 60.39
N LEU A 708 69.18 -12.32 61.20
CA LEU A 708 68.98 -12.63 62.62
C LEU A 708 68.07 -13.85 62.85
N GLY A 709 67.21 -14.20 61.90
CA GLY A 709 66.31 -15.35 62.00
C GLY A 709 66.38 -16.24 60.76
N GLY A 710 66.38 -17.56 60.92
CA GLY A 710 66.30 -18.48 59.79
C GLY A 710 67.59 -18.59 58.95
N TYR A 711 67.43 -18.89 57.65
CA TYR A 711 68.53 -19.12 56.70
C TYR A 711 68.72 -17.92 55.75
N ALA A 712 69.85 -17.87 55.04
CA ALA A 712 70.11 -16.91 53.98
C ALA A 712 70.52 -17.65 52.70
N THR A 713 69.76 -17.47 51.63
CA THR A 713 70.06 -17.91 50.26
C THR A 713 70.27 -16.67 49.40
N PHE A 714 71.41 -16.58 48.74
CA PHE A 714 71.78 -15.40 47.95
C PHE A 714 72.37 -15.80 46.61
N GLY A 715 71.86 -15.18 45.54
CA GLY A 715 72.61 -15.04 44.29
C GLY A 715 72.52 -13.62 43.78
N SER A 716 73.55 -13.13 43.10
CA SER A 716 73.51 -11.75 42.59
C SER A 716 72.37 -11.59 41.58
N ILE A 717 72.12 -12.58 40.73
CA ILE A 717 71.01 -12.53 39.74
C ILE A 717 69.76 -13.18 40.33
N VAL A 718 69.88 -14.42 40.84
CA VAL A 718 68.74 -15.16 41.39
C VAL A 718 68.97 -15.86 42.71
N ALA A 719 67.93 -16.00 43.54
CA ALA A 719 68.01 -16.86 44.73
C ALA A 719 67.92 -18.34 44.32
N ASN A 720 66.89 -18.69 43.53
CA ASN A 720 66.58 -20.05 43.10
C ASN A 720 66.40 -20.11 41.58
N ASN A 721 67.26 -20.89 40.91
CA ASN A 721 67.20 -21.15 39.48
C ASN A 721 66.58 -22.50 39.16
N TYR A 722 65.36 -22.51 38.62
CA TYR A 722 64.69 -23.67 38.05
C TYR A 722 64.72 -23.67 36.51
N GLY A 723 64.91 -22.50 35.89
CA GLY A 723 64.92 -22.28 34.45
C GLY A 723 66.32 -22.20 33.82
N LEU A 724 66.48 -21.30 32.85
CA LEU A 724 67.73 -21.01 32.16
C LEU A 724 68.28 -19.64 32.61
N ILE A 725 69.58 -19.58 32.88
CA ILE A 725 70.36 -18.34 32.93
C ILE A 725 71.47 -18.48 31.90
N SER A 726 71.54 -17.54 30.96
CA SER A 726 72.52 -17.58 29.88
C SER A 726 73.12 -16.20 29.61
N ASN A 727 74.35 -16.16 29.13
CA ASN A 727 75.08 -14.95 28.75
C ASN A 727 75.07 -13.86 29.84
N SER A 728 75.21 -14.21 31.12
CA SER A 728 74.98 -13.26 32.22
C SER A 728 76.20 -13.10 33.13
N ILE A 729 76.42 -11.88 33.61
CA ILE A 729 77.57 -11.49 34.44
C ILE A 729 77.07 -10.91 35.76
N ALA A 730 77.74 -11.26 36.85
CA ALA A 730 77.62 -10.52 38.09
C ALA A 730 78.99 -10.06 38.60
N LYS A 731 79.06 -8.79 38.99
CA LYS A 731 80.21 -8.19 39.66
C LYS A 731 79.79 -7.65 41.02
N SER A 732 80.05 -8.40 42.10
CA SER A 732 79.44 -8.11 43.40
C SER A 732 80.36 -8.40 44.56
N ASP A 733 80.38 -7.50 45.56
CA ASP A 733 81.04 -7.74 46.85
C ASP A 733 79.98 -7.97 47.94
N ILE A 734 79.88 -9.22 48.39
CA ILE A 734 78.79 -9.73 49.21
C ILE A 734 79.32 -10.23 50.55
N VAL A 735 78.76 -9.72 51.64
CA VAL A 735 79.00 -10.18 53.01
C VAL A 735 77.66 -10.54 53.65
N ILE A 736 77.48 -11.80 54.04
CA ILE A 736 76.28 -12.27 54.71
C ILE A 736 76.65 -12.94 56.03
N THR A 737 76.09 -12.43 57.12
CA THR A 737 76.14 -13.07 58.43
C THR A 737 74.75 -13.58 58.78
N SER A 738 74.57 -14.87 59.05
CA SER A 738 73.27 -15.46 59.42
C SER A 738 73.35 -16.30 60.67
N ASN A 739 72.31 -16.23 61.49
CA ASN A 739 72.13 -17.16 62.61
C ASN A 739 71.92 -18.61 62.15
N GLY A 740 71.27 -18.83 60.99
CA GLY A 740 71.07 -20.16 60.41
C GLY A 740 71.97 -20.42 59.20
N ALA A 741 71.50 -21.27 58.27
CA ALA A 741 72.30 -21.70 57.12
C ALA A 741 72.59 -20.54 56.18
N VAL A 742 73.78 -20.53 55.58
CA VAL A 742 74.19 -19.53 54.57
C VAL A 742 74.49 -20.24 53.27
N THR A 743 73.75 -19.92 52.21
CA THR A 743 73.99 -20.41 50.85
C THR A 743 74.22 -19.22 49.92
N ILE A 744 75.40 -19.11 49.34
CA ILE A 744 75.76 -17.98 48.47
C ILE A 744 76.29 -18.51 47.14
N GLY A 745 75.69 -18.09 46.04
CA GLY A 745 76.28 -18.20 44.71
C GLY A 745 76.56 -16.83 44.13
N GLY A 746 77.62 -16.69 43.34
CA GLY A 746 77.85 -15.43 42.63
C GLY A 746 76.73 -15.10 41.64
N ILE A 747 76.17 -16.10 40.95
CA ILE A 747 75.02 -15.95 40.03
C ILE A 747 73.71 -16.38 40.69
N ALA A 748 73.69 -17.61 41.23
CA ALA A 748 72.48 -18.23 41.77
C ALA A 748 72.73 -18.86 43.15
N GLY A 749 71.88 -18.60 44.13
CA GLY A 749 71.99 -19.27 45.44
C GLY A 749 71.83 -20.78 45.30
N ILE A 750 70.71 -21.23 44.74
CA ILE A 750 70.37 -22.63 44.46
C ILE A 750 70.07 -22.79 42.97
N SER A 751 70.53 -23.87 42.35
CA SER A 751 70.17 -24.22 40.97
C SER A 751 69.74 -25.68 40.82
N THR A 752 68.57 -25.88 40.22
CA THR A 752 68.10 -27.13 39.61
C THR A 752 67.95 -27.01 38.08
N GLY A 753 68.11 -25.79 37.55
CA GLY A 753 68.02 -25.47 36.12
C GLY A 753 69.37 -25.47 35.41
N THR A 754 69.45 -24.73 34.30
CA THR A 754 70.67 -24.54 33.51
C THR A 754 71.27 -23.17 33.78
N ILE A 755 72.58 -23.10 33.97
CA ILE A 755 73.38 -21.88 33.94
C ILE A 755 74.46 -22.08 32.88
N GLU A 756 74.47 -21.24 31.86
CA GLU A 756 75.46 -21.32 30.79
C GLU A 756 76.02 -19.96 30.39
N ILE A 757 77.23 -19.91 29.85
CA ILE A 757 77.84 -18.66 29.36
C ILE A 757 77.73 -17.57 30.44
N ALA A 758 78.15 -17.89 31.67
CA ALA A 758 77.95 -17.02 32.82
C ALA A 758 79.22 -16.81 33.62
N SER A 759 79.37 -15.63 34.21
CA SER A 759 80.56 -15.32 35.00
C SER A 759 80.29 -14.52 36.25
N PHE A 760 81.16 -14.71 37.25
CA PHE A 760 81.14 -13.95 38.48
C PHE A 760 82.52 -13.35 38.77
N ASN A 761 82.53 -12.10 39.25
CA ASN A 761 83.72 -11.40 39.69
C ASN A 761 83.46 -10.64 41.01
N GLY A 762 84.22 -10.90 42.06
CA GLY A 762 84.11 -10.16 43.31
C GLY A 762 84.37 -10.99 44.56
N VAL A 763 83.87 -10.52 45.69
CA VAL A 763 84.06 -11.16 47.01
C VAL A 763 82.76 -11.79 47.50
N LEU A 764 82.83 -13.04 47.99
CA LEU A 764 81.71 -13.74 48.64
C LEU A 764 82.10 -14.16 50.05
N THR A 765 81.56 -13.47 51.05
CA THR A 765 81.73 -13.78 52.47
C THR A 765 80.44 -14.30 53.08
N GLY A 766 80.47 -15.49 53.65
CA GLY A 766 79.32 -16.10 54.34
C GLY A 766 79.70 -16.59 55.73
N LYS A 767 79.02 -16.08 56.76
CA LYS A 767 79.24 -16.43 58.17
C LYS A 767 77.97 -17.04 58.75
N SER A 768 78.00 -18.32 59.09
CA SER A 768 76.89 -19.00 59.78
C SER A 768 77.19 -19.20 61.26
N VAL A 769 76.25 -18.81 62.13
CA VAL A 769 76.42 -18.97 63.58
C VAL A 769 76.02 -20.38 64.04
N LEU A 770 74.81 -20.85 63.70
CA LEU A 770 74.25 -22.12 64.24
C LEU A 770 74.16 -23.25 63.21
N SER A 771 74.55 -23.02 61.95
CA SER A 771 74.32 -23.96 60.84
C SER A 771 75.51 -24.04 59.88
N GLU A 772 75.27 -24.65 58.72
CA GLU A 772 76.19 -24.78 57.61
C GLU A 772 76.36 -23.49 56.79
N SER A 773 77.51 -23.35 56.14
CA SER A 773 77.72 -22.37 55.08
C SER A 773 78.19 -23.07 53.80
N LYS A 774 77.54 -22.73 52.67
CA LYS A 774 77.75 -23.28 51.33
C LYS A 774 77.98 -22.13 50.36
N ILE A 775 79.20 -21.94 49.89
CA ILE A 775 79.54 -20.79 49.04
C ILE A 775 80.15 -21.28 47.73
N GLY A 776 79.59 -20.85 46.61
CA GLY A 776 80.11 -21.11 45.27
C GLY A 776 80.30 -19.84 44.48
N GLY A 777 81.36 -19.74 43.68
CA GLY A 777 81.56 -18.58 42.80
C GLY A 777 80.45 -18.41 41.76
N ILE A 778 79.78 -19.48 41.32
CA ILE A 778 78.61 -19.40 40.42
C ILE A 778 77.33 -19.82 41.16
N VAL A 779 77.34 -21.00 41.78
CA VAL A 779 76.16 -21.57 42.47
C VAL A 779 76.49 -21.98 43.90
N GLY A 780 75.71 -21.54 44.89
CA GLY A 780 75.87 -21.99 46.27
C GLY A 780 75.57 -23.48 46.42
N LYS A 781 74.38 -23.91 46.00
CA LYS A 781 73.93 -25.31 46.02
C LYS A 781 73.38 -25.78 44.67
N PHE A 782 73.97 -26.83 44.11
CA PHE A 782 73.59 -27.40 42.83
C PHE A 782 72.87 -28.74 43.04
N GLN A 783 71.63 -28.85 42.58
CA GLN A 783 70.77 -30.00 42.88
C GLN A 783 70.32 -30.77 41.63
N ASP A 784 70.20 -30.12 40.48
CA ASP A 784 69.89 -30.76 39.21
C ASP A 784 70.27 -29.84 38.05
N GLY A 785 70.26 -30.36 36.82
CA GLY A 785 70.45 -29.56 35.61
C GLY A 785 71.91 -29.42 35.17
N LYS A 786 72.27 -28.26 34.62
CA LYS A 786 73.54 -28.07 33.90
C LYS A 786 74.25 -26.77 34.28
N ILE A 787 75.57 -26.85 34.38
CA ILE A 787 76.47 -25.69 34.47
C ILE A 787 77.47 -25.82 33.32
N ASN A 788 77.46 -24.90 32.35
CA ASN A 788 78.27 -25.02 31.14
C ASN A 788 78.90 -23.70 30.74
N ASP A 789 80.16 -23.70 30.32
CA ASP A 789 80.82 -22.48 29.83
C ASP A 789 80.77 -21.33 30.86
N VAL A 790 81.31 -21.57 32.06
CA VAL A 790 81.26 -20.59 33.16
C VAL A 790 82.62 -20.30 33.77
N TYR A 791 82.79 -19.12 34.35
CA TYR A 791 83.98 -18.85 35.16
C TYR A 791 83.74 -17.95 36.36
N ALA A 792 84.51 -18.18 37.42
CA ALA A 792 84.49 -17.34 38.61
C ALA A 792 85.88 -16.78 38.93
N LYS A 793 85.98 -15.45 39.03
CA LYS A 793 87.13 -14.73 39.59
C LYS A 793 86.73 -14.24 40.98
N VAL A 794 86.95 -15.08 41.99
CA VAL A 794 86.29 -14.91 43.28
C VAL A 794 87.22 -15.06 44.47
N GLU A 795 87.02 -14.20 45.47
CA GLU A 795 87.50 -14.42 46.83
C GLU A 795 86.36 -14.95 47.69
N ILE A 796 86.51 -16.16 48.22
CA ILE A 796 85.52 -16.82 49.09
C ILE A 796 86.02 -16.84 50.52
N ILE A 797 85.22 -16.31 51.44
CA ILE A 797 85.45 -16.41 52.89
C ILE A 797 84.23 -17.06 53.52
N SER A 798 84.37 -18.29 54.01
CA SER A 798 83.28 -19.03 54.63
C SER A 798 83.61 -19.41 56.07
N GLU A 799 82.75 -19.03 57.01
CA GLU A 799 82.96 -19.25 58.45
C GLU A 799 81.74 -19.92 59.11
N SER A 800 81.97 -20.94 59.94
CA SER A 800 80.96 -21.54 60.83
C SER A 800 81.47 -21.75 62.26
N LEU A 801 80.70 -21.31 63.25
CA LEU A 801 81.16 -21.23 64.66
C LEU A 801 80.81 -22.46 65.52
N ASN A 802 79.68 -23.13 65.30
CA ASN A 802 79.11 -24.13 66.23
C ASN A 802 79.16 -25.59 65.74
N ASN A 803 80.34 -26.06 65.34
CA ASN A 803 80.57 -27.45 64.91
C ASN A 803 79.68 -27.94 63.76
N GLN A 804 79.41 -27.09 62.78
CA GLN A 804 78.68 -27.47 61.58
C GLN A 804 79.62 -27.57 60.39
N TYR A 805 79.18 -28.31 59.37
CA TYR A 805 80.00 -28.46 58.17
C TYR A 805 79.92 -27.21 57.30
N THR A 806 80.99 -26.92 56.59
CA THR A 806 81.10 -25.76 55.72
C THR A 806 81.75 -26.17 54.42
N SER A 807 81.26 -25.65 53.31
CA SER A 807 81.69 -26.06 51.97
C SER A 807 81.86 -24.85 51.06
N SER A 808 83.05 -24.72 50.50
CA SER A 808 83.38 -23.66 49.55
C SER A 808 83.92 -24.24 48.26
N GLY A 809 83.35 -23.83 47.12
CA GLY A 809 83.84 -24.22 45.81
C GLY A 809 84.02 -23.02 44.90
N GLY A 810 85.04 -23.03 44.05
CA GLY A 810 85.24 -21.93 43.10
C GLY A 810 84.08 -21.76 42.13
N ILE A 811 83.37 -22.84 41.75
CA ILE A 811 82.17 -22.78 40.92
C ILE A 811 80.92 -23.15 41.74
N VAL A 812 80.93 -24.30 42.40
CA VAL A 812 79.78 -24.83 43.17
C VAL A 812 80.15 -25.03 44.63
N GLY A 813 79.39 -24.44 45.56
CA GLY A 813 79.61 -24.66 47.00
C GLY A 813 79.37 -26.09 47.43
N SER A 814 78.17 -26.63 47.16
CA SER A 814 77.83 -28.02 47.49
C SER A 814 76.82 -28.61 46.50
N ILE A 815 76.96 -29.91 46.22
CA ILE A 815 75.91 -30.76 45.67
C ILE A 815 75.31 -31.53 46.84
N ASP A 816 74.05 -31.27 47.18
CA ASP A 816 73.47 -31.72 48.46
C ASP A 816 72.24 -32.61 48.25
N GLN A 817 72.50 -33.91 48.24
CA GLN A 817 71.57 -35.05 48.27
C GLN A 817 70.40 -35.00 47.29
N PRO A 818 70.58 -34.61 46.02
CA PRO A 818 69.45 -34.67 45.10
C PRO A 818 69.10 -36.14 44.81
N GLN A 819 67.81 -36.46 44.81
CA GLN A 819 67.28 -37.82 44.55
C GLN A 819 66.93 -37.95 43.07
N GLY A 820 67.57 -38.88 42.35
CA GLY A 820 67.30 -39.11 40.93
C GLY A 820 67.74 -38.00 39.97
N ALA A 821 68.62 -37.10 40.39
CA ALA A 821 69.06 -35.95 39.58
C ALA A 821 70.13 -36.31 38.53
N ILE A 822 70.19 -35.52 37.46
CA ILE A 822 71.17 -35.67 36.38
C ILE A 822 71.94 -34.36 36.27
N LEU A 823 73.09 -34.32 36.92
CA LEU A 823 73.93 -33.14 37.01
C LEU A 823 75.04 -33.16 35.96
N LYS A 824 75.21 -32.05 35.24
CA LYS A 824 76.32 -31.89 34.28
C LYS A 824 77.06 -30.58 34.55
N MET A 825 78.38 -30.65 34.65
CA MET A 825 79.25 -29.50 34.70
C MET A 825 80.30 -29.61 33.60
N GLN A 826 80.39 -28.60 32.75
CA GLN A 826 81.28 -28.62 31.60
C GLN A 826 81.96 -27.26 31.45
N ASN A 827 83.16 -27.25 30.91
CA ASN A 827 83.83 -26.05 30.42
C ASN A 827 83.85 -24.92 31.46
N ALA A 828 84.38 -25.21 32.65
CA ALA A 828 84.30 -24.30 33.78
C ALA A 828 85.67 -24.05 34.41
N TYR A 829 85.92 -22.82 34.86
CA TYR A 829 87.14 -22.54 35.60
C TYR A 829 87.01 -21.50 36.71
N SER A 830 87.87 -21.62 37.72
CA SER A 830 87.90 -20.73 38.87
C SER A 830 89.30 -20.20 39.19
N THR A 831 89.33 -18.95 39.65
CA THR A 831 90.54 -18.21 40.03
C THR A 831 90.26 -17.35 41.27
N GLY A 832 91.30 -16.85 41.91
CA GLY A 832 91.19 -16.09 43.17
C GLY A 832 91.56 -16.95 44.36
N SER A 833 90.81 -16.87 45.45
CA SER A 833 91.10 -17.61 46.68
C SER A 833 89.85 -18.09 47.40
N ALA A 834 89.98 -19.16 48.18
CA ALA A 834 88.93 -19.65 49.06
C ALA A 834 89.49 -20.01 50.42
N SER A 835 88.96 -19.39 51.47
CA SER A 835 89.29 -19.64 52.87
C SER A 835 88.03 -20.10 53.59
N THR A 836 88.03 -21.36 54.05
CA THR A 836 86.94 -21.92 54.85
C THR A 836 87.42 -22.23 56.25
N ILE A 837 86.66 -21.78 57.24
CA ILE A 837 86.98 -21.92 58.66
C ILE A 837 85.77 -22.54 59.37
N SER A 838 85.93 -23.77 59.84
CA SER A 838 84.94 -24.44 60.71
C SER A 838 85.64 -25.14 61.88
N ASN A 839 84.96 -25.19 63.02
CA ASN A 839 85.38 -25.95 64.19
C ASN A 839 85.04 -27.47 64.10
N TYR A 840 84.44 -27.95 63.00
CA TYR A 840 84.06 -29.36 62.79
C TYR A 840 84.59 -29.98 61.49
N GLN A 841 83.99 -29.64 60.34
CA GLN A 841 84.40 -30.12 59.02
C GLN A 841 84.25 -28.99 58.00
N ASP A 842 85.33 -28.62 57.35
CA ASP A 842 85.40 -27.62 56.30
C ASP A 842 85.96 -28.25 55.02
N PHE A 843 85.19 -28.17 53.96
CA PHE A 843 85.55 -28.67 52.64
C PHE A 843 85.81 -27.49 51.73
N THR A 844 86.96 -27.50 51.07
CA THR A 844 87.27 -26.49 50.06
C THR A 844 87.82 -27.16 48.83
N GLY A 845 87.15 -26.91 47.71
CA GLY A 845 87.59 -27.38 46.40
C GLY A 845 87.66 -26.26 45.39
N GLY A 846 88.58 -26.40 44.44
CA GLY A 846 88.76 -25.43 43.38
C GLY A 846 87.53 -25.31 42.48
N ILE A 847 86.86 -26.41 42.18
CA ILE A 847 85.63 -26.41 41.37
C ILE A 847 84.40 -26.61 42.26
N ILE A 848 84.37 -27.69 43.05
CA ILE A 848 83.23 -28.02 43.92
C ILE A 848 83.71 -28.19 45.37
N GLY A 849 83.02 -27.56 46.33
CA GLY A 849 83.34 -27.74 47.75
C GLY A 849 83.01 -29.16 48.23
N GLU A 850 81.76 -29.60 48.07
CA GLU A 850 81.28 -30.91 48.52
C GLU A 850 80.40 -31.54 47.44
N ILE A 851 80.58 -32.85 47.22
CA ILE A 851 79.72 -33.67 46.39
C ILE A 851 79.00 -34.69 47.27
N TRP A 852 77.71 -34.54 47.48
CA TRP A 852 76.86 -35.53 48.13
C TRP A 852 75.71 -35.95 47.21
N LEU A 853 75.82 -37.12 46.59
CA LEU A 853 74.79 -37.66 45.70
C LEU A 853 73.93 -38.73 46.41
N ALA A 854 72.60 -38.57 46.37
CA ALA A 854 71.65 -39.56 46.86
C ALA A 854 71.32 -40.62 45.79
N HIS A 855 70.58 -41.67 46.15
CA HIS A 855 70.34 -42.83 45.29
C HIS A 855 69.86 -42.46 43.88
N ARG A 856 70.38 -43.17 42.87
CA ARG A 856 70.01 -43.03 41.44
C ARG A 856 70.33 -41.68 40.77
N SER A 857 71.15 -40.83 41.40
CA SER A 857 71.62 -39.57 40.79
C SER A 857 72.93 -39.76 40.04
N SER A 858 73.20 -38.94 39.02
CA SER A 858 74.44 -39.01 38.23
C SER A 858 75.09 -37.63 38.10
N LEU A 859 76.43 -37.60 38.01
CA LEU A 859 77.20 -36.39 37.84
C LEU A 859 78.28 -36.57 36.79
N LEU A 860 78.27 -35.71 35.77
CA LEU A 860 79.33 -35.60 34.78
C LEU A 860 80.05 -34.27 34.97
N ILE A 861 81.36 -34.32 35.17
CA ILE A 861 82.22 -33.13 35.22
C ILE A 861 83.27 -33.29 34.13
N GLU A 862 83.30 -32.34 33.20
CA GLU A 862 84.24 -32.36 32.09
C GLU A 862 84.88 -31.01 31.79
N ASN A 863 86.12 -31.07 31.32
CA ASN A 863 86.82 -29.92 30.75
C ASN A 863 86.92 -28.73 31.71
N THR A 864 87.18 -29.00 33.00
CA THR A 864 87.26 -27.96 34.04
C THR A 864 88.68 -27.76 34.55
N TYR A 865 89.00 -26.57 35.05
CA TYR A 865 90.22 -26.37 35.81
C TYR A 865 90.14 -25.31 36.91
N SER A 866 91.00 -25.42 37.92
CA SER A 866 91.10 -24.42 38.99
C SER A 866 92.54 -24.06 39.29
N ILE A 867 92.77 -22.75 39.48
CA ILE A 867 94.05 -22.17 39.93
C ILE A 867 93.92 -21.39 41.24
N MET A 868 92.79 -21.54 41.95
CA MET A 868 92.54 -20.84 43.20
C MET A 868 93.54 -21.19 44.30
N ASP A 869 93.88 -20.21 45.16
CA ASP A 869 94.55 -20.44 46.43
C ASP A 869 93.53 -20.94 47.47
N LEU A 870 93.71 -22.16 48.00
CA LEU A 870 92.72 -22.83 48.85
C LEU A 870 93.24 -23.03 50.27
N LYS A 871 92.45 -22.62 51.27
CA LYS A 871 92.76 -22.73 52.72
C LYS A 871 91.57 -23.31 53.48
N ALA A 872 91.74 -24.50 54.06
CA ALA A 872 90.77 -25.19 54.93
C ALA A 872 91.47 -26.36 55.65
N ASN A 873 90.83 -27.02 56.63
CA ASN A 873 91.35 -28.28 57.19
C ASN A 873 91.27 -29.43 56.18
N ARG A 874 90.28 -29.44 55.28
CA ARG A 874 90.22 -30.37 54.13
C ARG A 874 90.18 -29.63 52.82
N VAL A 875 91.35 -29.56 52.18
CA VAL A 875 91.50 -29.03 50.83
C VAL A 875 91.54 -30.17 49.84
N GLY A 876 90.54 -30.22 48.97
CA GLY A 876 90.50 -31.13 47.85
C GLY A 876 90.57 -30.31 46.58
N HIS A 877 91.77 -30.17 46.04
CA HIS A 877 92.10 -29.18 45.00
C HIS A 877 91.06 -28.97 43.89
N LEU A 878 90.42 -30.03 43.36
CA LEU A 878 89.23 -29.90 42.48
C LEU A 878 87.92 -30.02 43.26
N PHE A 879 87.84 -31.03 44.14
CA PHE A 879 86.65 -31.38 44.92
C PHE A 879 87.03 -31.57 46.38
N GLY A 880 86.41 -30.82 47.31
CA GLY A 880 86.75 -30.85 48.74
C GLY A 880 86.36 -32.14 49.47
N ASP A 881 85.13 -32.63 49.28
CA ASP A 881 84.67 -33.94 49.78
C ASP A 881 83.72 -34.63 48.80
N ILE A 882 83.66 -35.97 48.83
CA ILE A 882 82.81 -36.77 47.95
C ILE A 882 82.11 -37.90 48.73
N ARG A 883 80.77 -37.92 48.70
CA ARG A 883 79.88 -38.89 49.36
C ARG A 883 78.83 -39.42 48.38
N LEU A 884 78.74 -40.74 48.26
CA LEU A 884 77.95 -41.41 47.21
C LEU A 884 76.94 -42.40 47.79
N GLY A 885 75.66 -42.20 47.44
CA GLY A 885 74.56 -43.16 47.62
C GLY A 885 74.65 -44.34 46.66
N ASP A 886 73.76 -45.33 46.78
CA ASP A 886 73.80 -46.49 45.88
C ASP A 886 73.39 -46.10 44.45
N ASN A 887 74.06 -46.70 43.44
CA ASN A 887 73.84 -46.44 42.02
C ASN A 887 73.98 -44.96 41.63
N THR A 888 75.06 -44.33 42.06
CA THR A 888 75.37 -42.92 41.75
C THR A 888 76.66 -42.78 40.93
N PRO A 889 76.61 -42.89 39.59
CA PRO A 889 77.81 -42.75 38.78
C PRO A 889 78.32 -41.31 38.77
N ILE A 890 79.63 -41.14 39.02
CA ILE A 890 80.37 -39.91 38.71
C ILE A 890 81.31 -40.18 37.55
N THR A 891 81.24 -39.34 36.52
CA THR A 891 82.14 -39.36 35.37
C THR A 891 82.98 -38.09 35.36
N LEU A 892 84.31 -38.25 35.38
CA LEU A 892 85.28 -37.15 35.32
C LEU A 892 86.11 -37.26 34.04
N LEU A 893 86.03 -36.25 33.16
CA LEU A 893 86.79 -36.16 31.90
C LEU A 893 87.59 -34.86 31.84
N ASN A 894 88.89 -34.90 31.54
CA ASN A 894 89.70 -33.69 31.28
C ASN A 894 89.58 -32.58 32.36
N ASN A 895 89.67 -32.94 33.64
CA ASN A 895 89.60 -31.98 34.74
C ASN A 895 90.97 -31.76 35.37
N TYR A 896 91.41 -30.50 35.53
CA TYR A 896 92.78 -30.16 35.89
C TYR A 896 92.86 -29.25 37.11
N LYS A 897 93.70 -29.60 38.09
CA LYS A 897 94.13 -28.63 39.12
C LYS A 897 95.52 -28.12 38.81
N VAL A 898 95.85 -26.93 39.31
CA VAL A 898 97.24 -26.46 39.43
C VAL A 898 97.77 -26.73 40.84
N GLU A 899 98.94 -27.36 40.94
CA GLU A 899 99.70 -27.54 42.18
C GLU A 899 101.15 -27.13 41.93
N GLY A 900 101.52 -25.92 42.38
CA GLY A 900 102.79 -25.30 41.99
C GLY A 900 102.82 -25.01 40.48
N GLN A 901 103.83 -25.52 39.76
CA GLN A 901 103.97 -25.37 38.30
C GLN A 901 103.40 -26.57 37.49
N ILE A 902 102.62 -27.44 38.12
CA ILE A 902 102.15 -28.70 37.52
C ILE A 902 100.63 -28.70 37.41
N LEU A 903 100.10 -29.07 36.23
CA LEU A 903 98.69 -29.43 36.07
C LEU A 903 98.50 -30.92 36.38
N ILE A 904 97.63 -31.23 37.33
CA ILE A 904 97.28 -32.60 37.67
C ILE A 904 95.88 -32.87 37.14
N SER A 905 95.80 -33.74 36.13
CA SER A 905 94.52 -34.16 35.57
C SER A 905 93.90 -35.27 36.41
N ARG A 906 92.57 -35.28 36.51
CA ARG A 906 91.78 -36.36 37.11
C ARG A 906 90.83 -36.93 36.07
N TYR A 907 91.11 -38.16 35.63
CA TYR A 907 90.28 -38.93 34.72
C TYR A 907 89.81 -40.20 35.42
N GLY A 908 88.50 -40.49 35.39
CA GLY A 908 87.98 -41.72 35.99
C GLY A 908 86.46 -41.79 36.09
N TYR A 909 85.99 -43.03 36.27
CA TYR A 909 84.58 -43.37 36.51
C TYR A 909 84.44 -43.94 37.91
N HIS A 910 83.51 -43.42 38.71
CA HIS A 910 83.27 -43.89 40.07
C HIS A 910 81.87 -44.42 40.25
N LEU A 911 81.77 -45.72 40.56
CA LEU A 911 80.62 -46.33 41.19
C LEU A 911 81.03 -46.75 42.60
N LYS A 912 80.09 -46.80 43.54
CA LYS A 912 80.29 -47.24 44.94
C LYS A 912 81.01 -48.61 45.08
N ASN A 913 81.18 -49.38 43.99
CA ASN A 913 81.78 -50.71 43.94
C ASN A 913 83.05 -50.87 43.06
N GLY A 914 83.77 -49.80 42.68
CA GLY A 914 85.07 -49.93 42.02
C GLY A 914 85.68 -48.59 41.62
N SER A 915 86.99 -48.44 41.88
CA SER A 915 87.76 -47.22 41.62
C SER A 915 88.81 -47.47 40.54
N ASP A 916 88.59 -46.94 39.33
CA ASP A 916 89.63 -46.76 38.31
C ASP A 916 89.83 -45.25 38.09
N TYR A 917 90.54 -44.61 39.03
CA TYR A 917 91.09 -43.27 38.79
C TYR A 917 92.48 -43.44 38.19
N GLN A 918 92.68 -43.00 36.95
CA GLN A 918 94.02 -42.89 36.39
C GLN A 918 94.52 -41.45 36.53
N LEU A 919 95.66 -41.30 37.21
CA LEU A 919 96.44 -40.07 37.18
C LEU A 919 97.15 -40.01 35.83
N LEU A 920 96.62 -39.21 34.90
CA LEU A 920 97.40 -38.78 33.75
C LEU A 920 98.23 -37.57 34.18
N LYS A 921 99.52 -37.79 34.45
CA LYS A 921 100.49 -36.70 34.41
C LYS A 921 100.76 -36.40 32.94
N ASN A 922 100.66 -35.12 32.54
CA ASN A 922 101.54 -34.43 31.59
C ASN A 922 100.89 -33.14 31.04
N ALA A 923 100.73 -32.13 31.90
CA ALA A 923 100.62 -30.74 31.47
C ALA A 923 101.32 -29.84 32.51
N SER A 924 101.99 -28.77 32.07
CA SER A 924 102.63 -27.75 32.91
C SER A 924 101.68 -26.58 33.13
N TYR A 925 101.80 -25.87 34.24
CA TYR A 925 101.08 -24.61 34.48
C TYR A 925 101.13 -23.64 33.27
N PHE A 926 102.25 -23.61 32.54
CA PHE A 926 102.42 -22.80 31.34
C PHE A 926 101.52 -23.21 30.16
N ASP A 927 101.03 -24.45 30.13
CA ASP A 927 100.11 -24.91 29.08
C ASP A 927 98.76 -24.18 29.16
N LEU A 928 98.37 -23.67 30.33
CA LEU A 928 97.20 -22.79 30.45
C LEU A 928 97.38 -21.44 29.73
N MET A 929 98.61 -21.04 29.40
CA MET A 929 98.86 -19.82 28.61
C MET A 929 98.76 -20.06 27.10
N ASP A 930 98.61 -21.31 26.67
CA ASP A 930 98.52 -21.70 25.27
C ASP A 930 97.05 -21.95 24.85
N LEU A 931 96.61 -21.28 23.79
CA LEU A 931 95.28 -21.46 23.20
C LEU A 931 95.00 -22.94 22.85
N SER A 932 96.02 -23.66 22.36
CA SER A 932 95.88 -25.05 21.94
C SER A 932 95.43 -25.96 23.08
N PHE A 933 95.80 -25.66 24.33
CA PHE A 933 95.35 -26.42 25.49
C PHE A 933 93.82 -26.37 25.67
N TYR A 934 93.21 -25.20 25.49
CA TYR A 934 91.76 -25.05 25.64
C TYR A 934 90.98 -25.76 24.54
N ILE A 935 91.49 -25.72 23.31
CA ILE A 935 90.81 -26.32 22.14
C ILE A 935 91.05 -27.83 22.10
N GLU A 936 92.27 -28.29 22.29
CA GLU A 936 92.65 -29.69 22.09
C GLU A 936 92.43 -30.55 23.34
N ASN A 937 92.68 -30.01 24.55
CA ASN A 937 92.58 -30.77 25.80
C ASN A 937 91.26 -30.53 26.54
N LEU A 938 90.79 -29.27 26.57
CA LEU A 938 89.51 -28.93 27.21
C LEU A 938 88.36 -28.87 26.21
N THR A 939 88.60 -28.91 24.90
CA THR A 939 87.54 -28.87 23.87
C THR A 939 86.57 -27.70 24.01
N TRP A 940 87.05 -26.54 24.49
CA TRP A 940 86.24 -25.34 24.63
C TRP A 940 85.96 -24.70 23.27
N ASP A 941 84.74 -24.18 23.10
CA ASP A 941 84.31 -23.55 21.86
C ASP A 941 84.84 -22.11 21.78
N GLU A 942 85.64 -21.83 20.74
CA GLU A 942 86.14 -20.49 20.45
C GLU A 942 85.03 -19.50 20.08
N ASN A 943 83.82 -19.95 19.74
CA ASN A 943 82.67 -19.06 19.52
C ASN A 943 82.05 -18.55 20.83
N VAL A 944 82.29 -19.25 21.93
CA VAL A 944 81.82 -18.87 23.27
C VAL A 944 82.91 -18.18 24.07
N TRP A 945 84.13 -18.70 24.00
CA TRP A 945 85.27 -18.21 24.78
C TRP A 945 86.17 -17.28 23.97
N TRP A 946 86.64 -16.21 24.64
CA TRP A 946 87.69 -15.34 24.16
C TRP A 946 89.01 -15.67 24.87
N PHE A 947 89.99 -16.07 24.07
CA PHE A 947 91.31 -16.46 24.50
C PHE A 947 92.35 -15.43 24.01
N GLY A 948 92.33 -14.22 24.55
CA GLY A 948 93.34 -13.19 24.25
C GLY A 948 94.77 -13.63 24.61
N SER A 949 95.70 -12.69 24.76
CA SER A 949 97.06 -13.02 25.28
C SER A 949 96.99 -13.40 26.76
N ILE A 950 96.66 -14.66 27.05
CA ILE A 950 96.49 -15.19 28.41
C ILE A 950 97.80 -15.05 29.19
N ASP A 951 97.69 -14.47 30.38
CA ASP A 951 98.79 -14.25 31.30
C ASP A 951 98.25 -14.28 32.74
N TYR A 952 98.32 -15.45 33.35
CA TYR A 952 97.82 -15.67 34.70
C TYR A 952 98.61 -14.92 35.77
N ASP A 953 99.89 -14.64 35.54
CA ASP A 953 100.72 -13.87 36.48
C ASP A 953 100.23 -12.41 36.56
N ASN A 954 99.60 -11.92 35.49
CA ASN A 954 98.95 -10.61 35.41
C ASN A 954 97.41 -10.66 35.46
N ASN A 955 96.82 -11.77 35.90
CA ASN A 955 95.37 -11.98 36.02
C ASN A 955 94.57 -11.83 34.70
N ILE A 956 95.25 -12.04 33.56
CA ILE A 956 94.64 -12.10 32.23
C ILE A 956 94.29 -13.57 31.95
N THR A 957 93.01 -13.89 31.97
CA THR A 957 92.49 -15.26 31.85
C THR A 957 91.45 -15.33 30.72
N PRO A 958 91.07 -16.53 30.24
CA PRO A 958 90.00 -16.66 29.25
C PRO A 958 88.70 -16.01 29.72
N THR A 959 88.02 -15.24 28.89
CA THR A 959 86.69 -14.67 29.23
C THR A 959 85.65 -15.17 28.24
N LEU A 960 84.38 -14.94 28.53
CA LEU A 960 83.31 -15.23 27.58
C LEU A 960 83.24 -14.09 26.55
N LYS A 961 82.95 -14.41 25.29
CA LYS A 961 82.82 -13.39 24.23
C LYS A 961 81.62 -12.48 24.50
N GLY A 962 81.82 -11.18 24.32
CA GLY A 962 80.79 -10.18 24.58
C GLY A 962 80.71 -9.71 26.04
N GLN A 963 81.53 -10.28 26.93
CA GLN A 963 81.64 -9.92 28.35
C GLN A 963 82.85 -9.02 28.66
#